data_AF-A0A3N4KF36-F1
#
_entry.id   AF-A0A3N4KF36-F1
#
_cell.length_a   1.000
_cell.length_b   1.000
_cell.length_c   1.000
_cell.angle_alpha   90.00
_cell.angle_beta   90.00
_cell.angle_gamma   90.00
#
_symmetry.space_group_name_H-M   'P 1'
#
loop_
_entity.id
_entity.type
_entity.pdbx_description
1 polymer ?
#
loop_
_entity_poly.entity_id
_entity_poly.type
_entity_poly.pdbx_seq_one_letter_code
_entity_poly.pdbx_strand_id
1 'polypeptide(L)'
;MSSLKPHRAHSQFSEETPLLRNGSSALSTTYNGEISPCLPNDGLPSVFHASSESTRRPASRLALIILCTSILTILCIGFFVPAAASQYAKEALILDISSLSIEGFTDRGVRARVQARVTLDAGRVRNNAVLALGRVGTWIVRRVSSEHSKMHVYLPDYGEGLLGTATTPAMELDIRNGQITLIDFVSEVETGSLDILRSVVNDYLTGNIRLLRVRGEANLGLKAGLFNLGTQKISEELVFEEFPSLPQFEVKRLNFEEIILPKQRAVNATASITLKNPYPLQFGIPSISFNILLPGCDEHKLVHVATAKSLPLHVEPQSHVDVEISSIIHNLPGTFINACPESQISPMDKFLGAYLHGDENTVFVRGSDSSGPNVPGWLQEILQSITVLVPFQGHAFNDAVKSFSLSNVSFQLPTPDAEPGSPESSPRLGASVVAIVRTPEEINLSLYVKRLRAIANVSYEGGVFGALDLRKWMVAESSRSSDNKYLEVHAEVKDAPLNITNYDIFRVVVKKMLSGEENSLQLGIRGDTDVDVKTSLGEFVVSNIPVTGNITIDHFPGFGSMPSPKARKVVIEDTAPHSVTLRVDLSINNPTPWGAIVPYMNVNITQNDTVLGNASVHDVHILPGNNLLTVWAIWDPRTHGGSQAGKIGAHLLGEYISGQNTTITIRPHVKSLPSLPLLSDVLSNFELTIPTPRLGGIDEPDGNTSPRFIESATIHVLSSTADFVIDNPLRNNAITIKKINGTAKYNGSDLGTILYEWPFNILPGKQGKTLTPKLPVDWGPDNVGYGVVKKALRGQLKVHAEALCMIGIGNFSVELFYNGSRPIGAHVGF
;
A
#
# COMPACT_ATOMS: atom_id res chain seq x y z
N MET A 1 -42.84 -24.55 36.63
CA MET A 1 -44.16 -25.23 36.51
C MET A 1 -43.97 -26.39 35.53
N SER A 2 -43.81 -27.64 35.98
CA SER A 2 -44.87 -28.58 36.46
C SER A 2 -45.86 -28.93 35.33
N SER A 3 -45.63 -30.01 34.56
CA SER A 3 -46.10 -31.41 34.80
C SER A 3 -47.53 -31.64 34.23
N LEU A 4 -47.92 -32.74 33.57
CA LEU A 4 -47.48 -34.15 33.61
C LEU A 4 -47.34 -34.84 32.21
N LYS A 5 -46.95 -36.12 32.23
CA LYS A 5 -46.89 -37.18 31.18
C LYS A 5 -47.87 -38.33 31.58
N PRO A 6 -48.05 -39.49 30.89
CA PRO A 6 -47.67 -39.94 29.52
C PRO A 6 -48.72 -40.85 28.76
N HIS A 7 -48.30 -41.38 27.58
CA HIS A 7 -48.54 -42.73 27.01
C HIS A 7 -49.77 -43.14 26.12
N ARG A 8 -49.42 -43.65 24.91
CA ARG A 8 -49.82 -44.92 24.17
C ARG A 8 -51.28 -45.45 24.28
N ALA A 9 -51.92 -46.01 23.24
CA ALA A 9 -51.41 -46.91 22.18
C ALA A 9 -52.27 -46.95 20.87
N HIS A 10 -52.05 -47.97 20.01
CA HIS A 10 -52.63 -48.18 18.66
C HIS A 10 -54.17 -48.35 18.57
N SER A 11 -54.78 -47.97 17.43
CA SER A 11 -55.48 -48.90 16.51
C SER A 11 -56.00 -48.27 15.20
N GLN A 12 -55.67 -48.93 14.07
CA GLN A 12 -56.50 -49.26 12.88
C GLN A 12 -57.67 -48.39 12.32
N PHE A 13 -57.65 -48.26 10.98
CA PHE A 13 -58.76 -48.18 9.99
C PHE A 13 -59.92 -47.16 10.09
N SER A 14 -59.99 -46.26 9.08
CA SER A 14 -61.12 -46.03 8.15
C SER A 14 -62.59 -46.05 8.64
N GLU A 15 -63.34 -44.95 8.46
CA GLU A 15 -64.28 -44.79 7.31
C GLU A 15 -64.76 -43.31 7.13
N GLU A 16 -65.94 -43.09 6.51
CA GLU A 16 -66.54 -41.83 5.99
C GLU A 16 -65.95 -41.40 4.62
N THR A 17 -66.57 -41.60 3.43
CA THR A 17 -68.00 -41.83 3.03
C THR A 17 -68.96 -40.69 3.42
N PRO A 18 -70.10 -40.42 2.73
CA PRO A 18 -70.88 -41.22 1.76
C PRO A 18 -71.02 -40.55 0.36
N LEU A 19 -71.73 -41.09 -0.65
CA LEU A 19 -73.19 -41.22 -0.91
C LEU A 19 -73.33 -42.03 -2.25
N LEU A 20 -74.43 -42.63 -2.75
CA LEU A 20 -75.79 -43.11 -2.37
C LEU A 20 -76.32 -43.90 -3.62
N ARG A 21 -77.29 -44.83 -3.65
CA ARG A 21 -78.19 -45.49 -2.67
C ARG A 21 -78.64 -46.89 -3.22
N ASN A 22 -79.33 -47.65 -2.38
CA ASN A 22 -80.09 -48.92 -2.56
C ASN A 22 -80.67 -49.27 -3.95
N GLY A 23 -80.89 -50.57 -4.29
CA GLY A 23 -80.56 -51.80 -3.55
C GLY A 23 -81.41 -53.05 -3.91
N SER A 24 -81.10 -54.18 -3.25
CA SER A 24 -81.99 -55.28 -2.75
C SER A 24 -83.39 -55.55 -3.36
N SER A 25 -83.90 -56.79 -3.52
CA SER A 25 -83.37 -58.13 -3.19
C SER A 25 -84.23 -59.27 -3.80
N ALA A 26 -83.83 -60.54 -3.52
CA ALA A 26 -84.31 -61.82 -4.06
C ALA A 26 -85.80 -62.24 -3.91
N LEU A 27 -86.21 -63.17 -4.81
CA LEU A 27 -87.20 -64.26 -4.73
C LEU A 27 -88.48 -64.13 -3.85
N SER A 28 -89.67 -64.40 -4.43
CA SER A 28 -90.42 -65.68 -4.25
C SER A 28 -91.83 -65.73 -4.91
N THR A 29 -92.17 -66.89 -5.51
CA THR A 29 -93.51 -67.56 -5.68
C THR A 29 -94.81 -66.81 -6.06
N THR A 30 -95.25 -67.01 -7.32
CA THR A 30 -96.53 -67.67 -7.78
C THR A 30 -97.92 -67.35 -7.15
N TYR A 31 -98.88 -66.81 -7.94
CA TYR A 31 -100.10 -67.49 -8.46
C TYR A 31 -101.04 -66.60 -9.34
N ASN A 32 -101.97 -67.24 -10.08
CA ASN A 32 -103.00 -66.78 -11.08
C ASN A 32 -103.82 -65.50 -10.76
N GLY A 33 -104.59 -64.85 -11.66
CA GLY A 33 -105.01 -65.07 -13.08
C GLY A 33 -105.56 -63.74 -13.68
N GLU A 34 -106.27 -63.60 -14.83
CA GLU A 34 -107.04 -64.53 -15.68
C GLU A 34 -107.23 -64.03 -17.16
N ILE A 35 -107.37 -64.99 -18.10
CA ILE A 35 -108.31 -65.09 -19.25
C ILE A 35 -108.37 -64.00 -20.36
N SER A 36 -108.01 -64.40 -21.60
CA SER A 36 -108.94 -64.51 -22.76
C SER A 36 -108.35 -65.37 -23.93
N PRO A 37 -109.17 -66.02 -24.80
CA PRO A 37 -108.75 -67.12 -25.71
C PRO A 37 -108.74 -66.71 -27.21
N CYS A 38 -108.38 -67.51 -28.23
CA CYS A 38 -108.78 -68.88 -28.65
C CYS A 38 -107.69 -69.52 -29.58
N LEU A 39 -107.23 -70.76 -29.36
CA LEU A 39 -107.71 -72.08 -29.88
C LEU A 39 -107.22 -72.45 -31.33
N PRO A 40 -107.08 -73.76 -31.69
CA PRO A 40 -105.92 -74.22 -32.50
C PRO A 40 -106.27 -75.16 -33.68
N ASN A 41 -105.22 -75.68 -34.36
CA ASN A 41 -104.97 -77.11 -34.62
C ASN A 41 -103.55 -77.24 -35.27
N ASP A 42 -102.67 -78.19 -34.92
CA ASP A 42 -102.73 -79.67 -34.84
C ASP A 42 -102.32 -80.33 -36.18
N GLY A 43 -101.33 -81.24 -36.17
CA GLY A 43 -100.64 -81.69 -37.40
C GLY A 43 -99.29 -82.41 -37.26
N LEU A 44 -99.28 -83.58 -36.63
CA LEU A 44 -98.20 -84.59 -36.72
C LEU A 44 -98.83 -85.90 -37.23
N PRO A 45 -98.21 -86.62 -38.19
CA PRO A 45 -97.28 -87.71 -37.83
C PRO A 45 -96.14 -87.88 -38.91
N SER A 46 -95.30 -88.93 -39.00
CA SER A 46 -95.14 -90.22 -38.28
C SER A 46 -93.68 -90.70 -38.35
N VAL A 47 -93.30 -91.66 -37.49
CA VAL A 47 -92.01 -92.36 -37.49
C VAL A 47 -91.99 -93.52 -38.51
N PHE A 48 -90.82 -93.83 -39.08
CA PHE A 48 -90.49 -95.15 -39.64
C PHE A 48 -89.09 -95.63 -39.17
N HIS A 49 -89.02 -96.85 -38.65
CA HIS A 49 -87.80 -97.69 -38.56
C HIS A 49 -87.79 -98.65 -39.80
N ALA A 50 -86.79 -99.48 -40.13
CA ALA A 50 -85.54 -99.99 -39.51
C ALA A 50 -84.63 -100.63 -40.61
N SER A 51 -83.42 -101.16 -40.43
CA SER A 51 -82.26 -100.89 -39.53
C SER A 51 -81.15 -101.94 -39.82
N SER A 52 -79.86 -101.56 -39.89
CA SER A 52 -78.73 -102.53 -39.89
C SER A 52 -77.41 -101.93 -39.34
N GLU A 53 -76.38 -102.76 -39.15
CA GLU A 53 -75.41 -102.66 -38.04
C GLU A 53 -74.02 -102.05 -38.33
N SER A 54 -73.34 -101.70 -37.23
CA SER A 54 -71.88 -101.48 -37.07
C SER A 54 -71.30 -100.17 -37.64
N THR A 55 -70.14 -99.64 -37.19
CA THR A 55 -69.14 -100.16 -36.21
C THR A 55 -68.55 -99.00 -35.36
N ARG A 56 -67.90 -99.29 -34.21
CA ARG A 56 -67.21 -98.28 -33.36
C ARG A 56 -65.78 -97.97 -33.82
N ARG A 57 -65.34 -96.70 -33.77
CA ARG A 57 -64.03 -96.20 -33.21
C ARG A 57 -63.94 -94.64 -33.23
N PRO A 58 -62.94 -93.98 -32.60
CA PRO A 58 -63.20 -92.70 -31.89
C PRO A 58 -62.45 -91.46 -32.41
N ALA A 59 -63.16 -90.33 -32.55
CA ALA A 59 -62.59 -89.02 -32.89
C ALA A 59 -62.50 -88.02 -31.71
N SER A 60 -63.41 -88.10 -30.73
CA SER A 60 -63.64 -87.01 -29.75
C SER A 60 -62.47 -86.75 -28.78
N ARG A 61 -61.71 -87.78 -28.38
CA ARG A 61 -60.56 -87.59 -27.47
C ARG A 61 -59.44 -86.77 -28.09
N LEU A 62 -59.20 -86.95 -29.40
CA LEU A 62 -58.16 -86.20 -30.10
C LEU A 62 -58.55 -84.72 -30.20
N ALA A 63 -59.81 -84.44 -30.55
CA ALA A 63 -60.35 -83.08 -30.58
C ALA A 63 -60.31 -82.38 -29.21
N LEU A 64 -60.65 -83.09 -28.12
CA LEU A 64 -60.57 -82.53 -26.76
C LEU A 64 -59.13 -82.22 -26.35
N ILE A 65 -58.17 -83.13 -26.64
CA ILE A 65 -56.74 -82.88 -26.36
C ILE A 65 -56.25 -81.68 -27.16
N ILE A 66 -56.56 -81.61 -28.46
CA ILE A 66 -56.19 -80.48 -29.32
C ILE A 66 -56.77 -79.16 -28.76
N LEU A 67 -58.05 -79.13 -28.37
CA LEU A 67 -58.70 -77.97 -27.77
C LEU A 67 -58.06 -77.56 -26.42
N CYS A 68 -57.79 -78.52 -25.54
CA CYS A 68 -57.13 -78.22 -24.26
C CYS A 68 -55.69 -77.72 -24.48
N THR A 69 -54.95 -78.30 -25.44
CA THR A 69 -53.62 -77.80 -25.79
C THR A 69 -53.65 -76.44 -26.46
N SER A 70 -54.65 -76.12 -27.29
CA SER A 70 -54.77 -74.79 -27.91
C SER A 70 -55.19 -73.73 -26.91
N ILE A 71 -56.08 -74.05 -25.96
CA ILE A 71 -56.42 -73.15 -24.84
C ILE A 71 -55.19 -72.93 -23.95
N LEU A 72 -54.42 -73.97 -23.64
CA LEU A 72 -53.17 -73.85 -22.87
C LEU A 72 -52.09 -73.07 -23.62
N THR A 73 -51.89 -73.26 -24.92
CA THR A 73 -50.93 -72.45 -25.68
C THR A 73 -51.41 -71.01 -25.84
N ILE A 74 -52.71 -70.75 -26.02
CA ILE A 74 -53.26 -69.38 -26.02
C ILE A 74 -53.09 -68.70 -24.66
N LEU A 75 -53.30 -69.40 -23.54
CA LEU A 75 -53.02 -68.86 -22.19
C LEU A 75 -51.53 -68.59 -21.96
N CYS A 76 -50.65 -69.53 -22.34
CA CYS A 76 -49.20 -69.34 -22.22
C CYS A 76 -48.71 -68.20 -23.13
N ILE A 77 -49.16 -68.11 -24.39
CA ILE A 77 -48.76 -67.07 -25.34
C ILE A 77 -49.39 -65.71 -24.98
N GLY A 78 -50.59 -65.69 -24.41
CA GLY A 78 -51.32 -64.46 -24.06
C GLY A 78 -50.92 -63.85 -22.71
N PHE A 79 -50.54 -64.65 -21.72
CA PHE A 79 -50.19 -64.17 -20.37
C PHE A 79 -48.76 -64.47 -19.94
N PHE A 80 -48.26 -65.69 -20.15
CA PHE A 80 -46.95 -66.09 -19.64
C PHE A 80 -45.78 -65.57 -20.50
N VAL A 81 -45.91 -65.63 -21.83
CA VAL A 81 -44.89 -65.16 -22.77
C VAL A 81 -44.67 -63.64 -22.69
N PRO A 82 -45.69 -62.76 -22.61
CA PRO A 82 -45.46 -61.32 -22.50
C PRO A 82 -44.80 -60.94 -21.16
N ALA A 83 -45.22 -61.56 -20.05
CA ALA A 83 -44.60 -61.35 -18.75
C ALA A 83 -43.13 -61.84 -18.73
N ALA A 84 -42.86 -63.03 -19.25
CA ALA A 84 -41.50 -63.55 -19.38
C ALA A 84 -40.64 -62.71 -20.33
N ALA A 85 -41.18 -62.21 -21.44
CA ALA A 85 -40.45 -61.34 -22.36
C ALA A 85 -40.09 -59.99 -21.73
N SER A 86 -41.01 -59.40 -20.97
CA SER A 86 -40.77 -58.17 -20.19
C SER A 86 -39.67 -58.38 -19.13
N GLN A 87 -39.75 -59.46 -18.36
CA GLN A 87 -38.72 -59.81 -17.36
C GLN A 87 -37.36 -60.09 -18.03
N TYR A 88 -37.33 -60.85 -19.13
CA TYR A 88 -36.11 -61.13 -19.90
C TYR A 88 -35.47 -59.85 -20.42
N ALA A 89 -36.26 -58.92 -20.96
CA ALA A 89 -35.75 -57.64 -21.44
C ALA A 89 -35.11 -56.82 -20.30
N LYS A 90 -35.74 -56.74 -19.12
CA LYS A 90 -35.18 -56.01 -17.97
C LYS A 90 -33.96 -56.69 -17.34
N GLU A 91 -33.88 -58.02 -17.33
CA GLU A 91 -32.71 -58.74 -16.76
C GLU A 91 -31.51 -58.81 -17.73
N ALA A 92 -31.75 -58.96 -19.04
CA ALA A 92 -30.71 -59.17 -20.05
C ALA A 92 -30.11 -57.89 -20.65
N LEU A 93 -30.84 -56.77 -20.64
CA LEU A 93 -30.38 -55.52 -21.27
C LEU A 93 -29.15 -54.95 -20.56
N ILE A 94 -28.11 -54.64 -21.33
CA ILE A 94 -26.97 -53.83 -20.92
C ILE A 94 -26.93 -52.60 -21.82
N LEU A 95 -27.00 -51.43 -21.20
CA LEU A 95 -26.83 -50.13 -21.85
C LEU A 95 -25.57 -49.48 -21.28
N ASP A 96 -24.59 -49.27 -22.16
CA ASP A 96 -23.26 -48.73 -21.84
C ASP A 96 -23.05 -47.42 -22.61
N ILE A 97 -23.09 -46.29 -21.91
CA ILE A 97 -23.01 -44.95 -22.53
C ILE A 97 -21.53 -44.66 -22.82
N SER A 98 -21.14 -44.79 -24.09
CA SER A 98 -19.76 -44.62 -24.56
C SER A 98 -19.34 -43.15 -24.70
N SER A 99 -20.28 -42.24 -24.97
CA SER A 99 -20.03 -40.79 -24.96
C SER A 99 -21.35 -40.02 -24.81
N LEU A 100 -21.28 -38.87 -24.13
CA LEU A 100 -22.35 -37.89 -24.04
C LEU A 100 -21.75 -36.50 -24.25
N SER A 101 -22.14 -35.82 -25.33
CA SER A 101 -21.67 -34.48 -25.67
C SER A 101 -22.82 -33.51 -25.91
N ILE A 102 -22.59 -32.23 -25.67
CA ILE A 102 -23.54 -31.15 -25.94
C ILE A 102 -23.07 -30.44 -27.21
N GLU A 103 -23.87 -30.55 -28.27
CA GLU A 103 -23.62 -29.88 -29.56
C GLU A 103 -23.94 -28.38 -29.48
N GLY A 104 -24.84 -27.98 -28.57
CA GLY A 104 -25.12 -26.57 -28.30
C GLY A 104 -26.31 -26.34 -27.37
N PHE A 105 -26.46 -25.10 -26.93
CA PHE A 105 -27.62 -24.62 -26.17
C PHE A 105 -28.67 -24.04 -27.12
N THR A 106 -29.95 -24.19 -26.78
CA THR A 106 -31.10 -23.68 -27.54
C THR A 106 -32.01 -22.86 -26.64
N ASP A 107 -32.92 -22.06 -27.22
CA ASP A 107 -33.85 -21.20 -26.49
C ASP A 107 -34.72 -21.93 -25.44
N ARG A 108 -34.87 -23.25 -25.59
CA ARG A 108 -35.65 -24.12 -24.69
C ARG A 108 -34.83 -25.13 -23.91
N GLY A 109 -33.51 -25.20 -24.09
CA GLY A 109 -32.66 -26.15 -23.38
C GLY A 109 -31.39 -26.52 -24.14
N VAL A 110 -31.17 -27.82 -24.34
CA VAL A 110 -29.86 -28.37 -24.76
C VAL A 110 -30.01 -29.36 -25.90
N ARG A 111 -29.14 -29.28 -26.90
CA ARG A 111 -28.96 -30.30 -27.93
C ARG A 111 -27.81 -31.23 -27.53
N ALA A 112 -28.13 -32.45 -27.15
CA ALA A 112 -27.17 -33.44 -26.65
C ALA A 112 -27.07 -34.64 -27.59
N ARG A 113 -25.86 -35.04 -27.94
CA ARG A 113 -25.57 -36.24 -28.73
C ARG A 113 -25.22 -37.39 -27.79
N VAL A 114 -25.94 -38.49 -27.95
CA VAL A 114 -25.85 -39.68 -27.11
C VAL A 114 -25.26 -40.82 -27.93
N GLN A 115 -24.10 -41.32 -27.51
CA GLN A 115 -23.46 -42.49 -28.09
C GLN A 115 -23.43 -43.64 -27.07
N ALA A 116 -24.10 -44.75 -27.37
CA ALA A 116 -24.24 -45.88 -26.46
C ALA A 116 -24.08 -47.23 -27.17
N ARG A 117 -23.58 -48.22 -26.44
CA ARG A 117 -23.58 -49.63 -26.81
C ARG A 117 -24.76 -50.29 -26.11
N VAL A 118 -25.64 -50.90 -26.87
CA VAL A 118 -26.74 -51.71 -26.34
C VAL A 118 -26.51 -53.17 -26.71
N THR A 119 -26.48 -54.02 -25.69
CA THR A 119 -26.34 -55.47 -25.84
C THR A 119 -27.42 -56.17 -25.01
N LEU A 120 -27.83 -57.37 -25.44
CA LEU A 120 -28.62 -58.26 -24.59
C LEU A 120 -27.75 -59.45 -24.21
N ASP A 121 -27.43 -59.56 -22.92
CA ASP A 121 -26.72 -60.71 -22.34
C ASP A 121 -27.69 -61.60 -21.57
N ALA A 122 -28.09 -62.70 -22.20
CA ALA A 122 -28.90 -63.72 -21.58
C ALA A 122 -28.19 -64.46 -20.42
N GLY A 123 -26.88 -64.26 -20.22
CA GLY A 123 -26.15 -64.75 -19.04
C GLY A 123 -26.59 -64.10 -17.73
N ARG A 124 -27.21 -62.92 -17.78
CA ARG A 124 -27.71 -62.19 -16.60
C ARG A 124 -29.08 -62.64 -16.09
N VAL A 125 -29.84 -63.36 -16.93
CA VAL A 125 -31.24 -63.76 -16.63
C VAL A 125 -31.25 -64.92 -15.64
N ARG A 126 -31.84 -64.71 -14.46
CA ARG A 126 -31.75 -65.64 -13.33
C ARG A 126 -32.70 -66.84 -13.42
N ASN A 127 -33.80 -66.70 -14.16
CA ASN A 127 -34.83 -67.74 -14.27
C ASN A 127 -34.67 -68.54 -15.58
N ASN A 128 -34.34 -69.84 -15.47
CA ASN A 128 -34.13 -70.73 -16.61
C ASN A 128 -35.32 -70.80 -17.60
N ALA A 129 -36.57 -70.66 -17.14
CA ALA A 129 -37.73 -70.66 -18.02
C ALA A 129 -37.83 -69.35 -18.84
N VAL A 130 -37.58 -68.21 -18.18
CA VAL A 130 -37.53 -66.88 -18.81
C VAL A 130 -36.35 -66.80 -19.78
N LEU A 131 -35.19 -67.34 -19.39
CA LEU A 131 -33.99 -67.48 -20.22
C LEU A 131 -34.26 -68.29 -21.50
N ALA A 132 -34.90 -69.45 -21.39
CA ALA A 132 -35.22 -70.29 -22.54
C ALA A 132 -36.23 -69.61 -23.49
N LEU A 133 -37.32 -69.06 -22.94
CA LEU A 133 -38.34 -68.35 -23.71
C LEU A 133 -37.80 -67.09 -24.39
N GLY A 134 -36.98 -66.29 -23.70
CA GLY A 134 -36.38 -65.08 -24.26
C GLY A 134 -35.34 -65.38 -25.33
N ARG A 135 -34.54 -66.45 -25.19
CA ARG A 135 -33.62 -66.90 -26.27
C ARG A 135 -34.37 -67.36 -27.52
N VAL A 136 -35.51 -68.06 -27.36
CA VAL A 136 -36.37 -68.42 -28.52
C VAL A 136 -37.03 -67.18 -29.11
N GLY A 137 -37.56 -66.28 -28.27
CA GLY A 137 -38.19 -65.02 -28.68
C GLY A 137 -37.26 -64.12 -29.48
N THR A 138 -36.04 -63.90 -28.99
CA THR A 138 -34.99 -63.09 -29.66
C THR A 138 -34.37 -63.74 -30.90
N TRP A 139 -34.48 -65.06 -31.06
CA TRP A 139 -34.09 -65.75 -32.29
C TRP A 139 -35.12 -65.55 -33.42
N ILE A 140 -36.40 -65.50 -33.07
CA ILE A 140 -37.53 -65.21 -33.98
C ILE A 140 -37.56 -63.70 -34.27
N VAL A 141 -37.77 -62.89 -33.23
CA VAL A 141 -37.78 -61.42 -33.28
C VAL A 141 -36.34 -60.95 -33.13
N ARG A 142 -35.61 -60.92 -34.25
CA ARG A 142 -34.17 -60.58 -34.27
C ARG A 142 -33.90 -59.11 -33.96
N ARG A 143 -34.85 -58.24 -34.30
CA ARG A 143 -34.75 -56.79 -34.13
C ARG A 143 -36.08 -56.21 -33.67
N VAL A 144 -35.99 -55.14 -32.88
CA VAL A 144 -37.13 -54.32 -32.46
C VAL A 144 -36.80 -52.87 -32.77
N SER A 145 -37.76 -52.16 -33.38
CA SER A 145 -37.68 -50.72 -33.54
C SER A 145 -38.51 -49.99 -32.48
N SER A 146 -37.95 -48.93 -31.90
CA SER A 146 -38.71 -47.94 -31.14
C SER A 146 -39.31 -46.90 -32.06
N GLU A 147 -40.45 -46.32 -31.66
CA GLU A 147 -40.97 -45.10 -32.25
C GLU A 147 -40.34 -43.85 -31.63
N HIS A 148 -40.58 -42.68 -32.22
CA HIS A 148 -40.20 -41.40 -31.62
C HIS A 148 -40.90 -41.24 -30.26
N SER A 149 -40.14 -40.91 -29.21
CA SER A 149 -40.65 -40.84 -27.84
C SER A 149 -40.16 -39.59 -27.11
N LYS A 150 -40.86 -39.23 -26.03
CA LYS A 150 -40.40 -38.25 -25.04
C LYS A 150 -40.07 -38.98 -23.73
N MET A 151 -38.91 -38.68 -23.18
CA MET A 151 -38.48 -39.10 -21.85
C MET A 151 -38.50 -37.89 -20.91
N HIS A 152 -39.31 -37.96 -19.86
CA HIS A 152 -39.35 -36.96 -18.80
C HIS A 152 -38.34 -37.33 -17.71
N VAL A 153 -37.56 -36.38 -17.27
CA VAL A 153 -36.52 -36.57 -16.25
C VAL A 153 -36.92 -35.82 -14.99
N TYR A 154 -37.10 -36.56 -13.90
CA TYR A 154 -37.52 -36.05 -12.61
C TYR A 154 -36.41 -36.17 -11.56
N LEU A 155 -36.44 -35.27 -10.57
CA LEU A 155 -35.59 -35.30 -9.39
C LEU A 155 -36.44 -35.57 -8.14
N PRO A 156 -36.51 -36.82 -7.64
CA PRO A 156 -37.28 -37.16 -6.44
C PRO A 156 -36.85 -36.35 -5.21
N ASP A 157 -35.53 -36.12 -5.05
CA ASP A 157 -34.96 -35.36 -3.92
C ASP A 157 -35.39 -33.88 -3.91
N TYR A 158 -35.80 -33.35 -5.07
CA TYR A 158 -36.30 -31.98 -5.26
C TYR A 158 -37.83 -31.95 -5.47
N GLY A 159 -38.55 -32.80 -4.72
CA GLY A 159 -40.02 -32.81 -4.68
C GLY A 159 -40.67 -33.42 -5.93
N GLU A 160 -40.05 -34.45 -6.52
CA GLU A 160 -40.45 -35.03 -7.83
C GLU A 160 -40.45 -33.97 -8.96
N GLY A 161 -39.49 -33.05 -8.90
CA GLY A 161 -39.35 -31.93 -9.81
C GLY A 161 -38.98 -32.34 -11.23
N LEU A 162 -39.73 -31.90 -12.24
CA LEU A 162 -39.35 -32.07 -13.65
C LEU A 162 -38.11 -31.23 -13.96
N LEU A 163 -36.99 -31.89 -14.22
CA LEU A 163 -35.71 -31.30 -14.61
C LEU A 163 -35.66 -30.98 -16.11
N GLY A 164 -36.27 -31.84 -16.94
CA GLY A 164 -36.34 -31.65 -18.39
C GLY A 164 -37.06 -32.77 -19.12
N THR A 165 -37.26 -32.59 -20.42
CA THR A 165 -37.88 -33.56 -21.33
C THR A 165 -36.99 -33.79 -22.55
N ALA A 166 -36.37 -34.96 -22.63
CA ALA A 166 -35.54 -35.38 -23.74
C ALA A 166 -36.37 -36.01 -24.87
N THR A 167 -36.04 -35.67 -26.11
CA THR A 167 -36.67 -36.25 -27.31
C THR A 167 -35.80 -37.36 -27.89
N THR A 168 -36.35 -38.56 -28.09
CA THR A 168 -35.62 -39.70 -28.66
C THR A 168 -36.15 -40.02 -30.07
N PRO A 169 -35.30 -40.12 -31.10
CA PRO A 169 -35.74 -40.59 -32.42
C PRO A 169 -36.12 -42.08 -32.38
N ALA A 170 -36.72 -42.57 -33.47
CA ALA A 170 -36.91 -43.99 -33.70
C ALA A 170 -35.54 -44.69 -33.88
N MET A 171 -35.34 -45.82 -33.22
CA MET A 171 -34.08 -46.59 -33.22
C MET A 171 -34.37 -48.06 -33.56
N GLU A 172 -33.48 -48.74 -34.28
CA GLU A 172 -33.59 -50.17 -34.56
C GLU A 172 -32.53 -50.93 -33.76
N LEU A 173 -32.96 -51.78 -32.82
CA LEU A 173 -32.10 -52.55 -31.93
C LEU A 173 -32.03 -54.01 -32.37
N ASP A 174 -30.83 -54.57 -32.52
CA ASP A 174 -30.65 -56.00 -32.69
C ASP A 174 -30.64 -56.67 -31.31
N ILE A 175 -31.69 -57.45 -31.04
CA ILE A 175 -31.96 -58.03 -29.70
C ILE A 175 -31.49 -59.48 -29.58
N ARG A 176 -30.75 -60.00 -30.57
CA ARG A 176 -30.14 -61.33 -30.49
C ARG A 176 -29.04 -61.34 -29.42
N ASN A 177 -29.03 -62.38 -28.59
CA ASN A 177 -28.07 -62.54 -27.49
C ASN A 177 -26.62 -62.32 -27.93
N GLY A 178 -25.90 -61.42 -27.23
CA GLY A 178 -24.49 -61.12 -27.49
C GLY A 178 -24.21 -60.33 -28.77
N GLN A 179 -25.23 -59.76 -29.42
CA GLN A 179 -25.00 -58.73 -30.45
C GLN A 179 -24.87 -57.35 -29.80
N ILE A 180 -24.08 -56.48 -30.45
CA ILE A 180 -23.87 -55.10 -30.02
C ILE A 180 -24.55 -54.19 -31.05
N THR A 181 -25.57 -53.47 -30.62
CA THR A 181 -26.12 -52.34 -31.37
C THR A 181 -25.36 -51.08 -30.94
N LEU A 182 -24.78 -50.36 -31.91
CA LEU A 182 -24.26 -49.01 -31.69
C LEU A 182 -25.39 -48.01 -31.92
N ILE A 183 -25.68 -47.23 -30.89
CA ILE A 183 -26.63 -46.13 -30.91
C ILE A 183 -25.82 -44.84 -30.97
N ASP A 184 -26.11 -43.98 -31.96
CA ASP A 184 -25.59 -42.62 -32.06
C ASP A 184 -26.74 -41.73 -32.56
N PHE A 185 -27.20 -40.79 -31.73
CA PHE A 185 -28.26 -39.86 -32.10
C PHE A 185 -28.15 -38.52 -31.38
N VAL A 186 -28.76 -37.50 -31.97
CA VAL A 186 -28.94 -36.19 -31.36
C VAL A 186 -30.33 -36.11 -30.73
N SER A 187 -30.39 -35.68 -29.47
CA SER A 187 -31.59 -35.44 -28.68
C SER A 187 -31.72 -33.94 -28.39
N GLU A 188 -32.92 -33.39 -28.55
CA GLU A 188 -33.23 -32.07 -27.99
C GLU A 188 -33.92 -32.26 -26.64
N VAL A 189 -33.33 -31.65 -25.61
CA VAL A 189 -33.75 -31.71 -24.21
C VAL A 189 -34.32 -30.36 -23.83
N GLU A 190 -35.64 -30.29 -23.72
CA GLU A 190 -36.35 -29.09 -23.24
C GLU A 190 -36.19 -29.00 -21.70
N THR A 191 -35.81 -27.83 -21.16
CA THR A 191 -35.65 -27.60 -19.71
C THR A 191 -36.99 -27.64 -18.99
N GLY A 192 -37.00 -28.19 -17.78
CA GLY A 192 -38.13 -28.20 -16.87
C GLY A 192 -38.24 -26.92 -16.04
N SER A 193 -38.47 -27.06 -14.73
CA SER A 193 -38.59 -25.89 -13.85
C SER A 193 -37.25 -25.20 -13.60
N LEU A 194 -37.16 -23.90 -13.93
CA LEU A 194 -35.97 -23.10 -13.70
C LEU A 194 -35.64 -22.94 -12.21
N ASP A 195 -36.64 -22.94 -11.33
CA ASP A 195 -36.42 -22.84 -9.89
C ASP A 195 -35.82 -24.12 -9.31
N ILE A 196 -36.17 -25.27 -9.87
CA ILE A 196 -35.59 -26.58 -9.50
C ILE A 196 -34.16 -26.67 -10.03
N LEU A 197 -33.91 -26.22 -11.26
CA LEU A 197 -32.56 -26.06 -11.81
C LEU A 197 -31.69 -25.11 -10.95
N ARG A 198 -32.23 -23.97 -10.51
CA ARG A 198 -31.56 -23.04 -9.59
C ARG A 198 -31.18 -23.71 -8.27
N SER A 199 -32.10 -24.42 -7.63
CA SER A 199 -31.83 -25.16 -6.38
C SER A 199 -30.71 -26.18 -6.55
N VAL A 200 -30.80 -27.05 -7.58
CA VAL A 200 -29.78 -28.06 -7.86
C VAL A 200 -28.40 -27.44 -8.11
N VAL A 201 -28.33 -26.36 -8.90
CA VAL A 201 -27.07 -25.68 -9.21
C VAL A 201 -26.49 -24.97 -7.97
N ASN A 202 -27.33 -24.36 -7.13
CA ASN A 202 -26.91 -23.75 -5.87
C ASN A 202 -26.39 -24.80 -4.86
N ASP A 203 -27.09 -25.91 -4.71
CA ASP A 203 -26.71 -26.98 -3.77
C ASP A 203 -25.45 -27.72 -4.24
N TYR A 204 -25.22 -27.80 -5.56
CA TYR A 204 -23.95 -28.21 -6.14
C TYR A 204 -22.83 -27.21 -5.83
N LEU A 205 -23.03 -25.92 -6.12
CA LEU A 205 -22.04 -24.85 -5.88
C LEU A 205 -21.61 -24.74 -4.41
N THR A 206 -22.54 -25.02 -3.49
CA THR A 206 -22.29 -25.00 -2.04
C THR A 206 -21.79 -26.33 -1.48
N GLY A 207 -21.60 -27.36 -2.30
CA GLY A 207 -21.11 -28.68 -1.87
C GLY A 207 -22.10 -29.50 -1.04
N ASN A 208 -23.40 -29.17 -1.10
CA ASN A 208 -24.44 -29.83 -0.33
C ASN A 208 -24.98 -31.12 -1.01
N ILE A 209 -24.86 -31.25 -2.34
CA ILE A 209 -25.21 -32.50 -3.04
C ILE A 209 -24.18 -33.58 -2.73
N ARG A 210 -24.57 -34.56 -1.91
CA ARG A 210 -23.80 -35.79 -1.63
C ARG A 210 -24.29 -37.01 -2.39
N LEU A 211 -25.54 -36.97 -2.84
CA LEU A 211 -26.23 -38.01 -3.59
C LEU A 211 -27.35 -37.34 -4.37
N LEU A 212 -27.54 -37.70 -5.64
CA LEU A 212 -28.65 -37.21 -6.46
C LEU A 212 -29.36 -38.40 -7.12
N ARG A 213 -30.68 -38.46 -6.96
CA ARG A 213 -31.55 -39.41 -7.64
C ARG A 213 -32.15 -38.75 -8.87
N VAL A 214 -32.11 -39.46 -9.99
CA VAL A 214 -32.64 -39.00 -11.27
C VAL A 214 -33.54 -40.10 -11.82
N ARG A 215 -34.85 -39.84 -11.88
CA ARG A 215 -35.84 -40.80 -12.40
C ARG A 215 -36.22 -40.44 -13.82
N GLY A 216 -35.87 -41.30 -14.78
CA GLY A 216 -36.27 -41.17 -16.17
C GLY A 216 -37.53 -41.98 -16.45
N GLU A 217 -38.59 -41.32 -16.93
CA GLU A 217 -39.82 -41.97 -17.38
C GLU A 217 -40.04 -41.76 -18.89
N ALA A 218 -40.25 -42.83 -19.65
CA ALA A 218 -40.53 -42.78 -21.08
C ALA A 218 -41.63 -43.77 -21.48
N ASN A 219 -42.44 -43.41 -22.49
CA ASN A 219 -43.43 -44.31 -23.09
C ASN A 219 -42.95 -44.73 -24.48
N LEU A 220 -42.37 -45.92 -24.60
CA LEU A 220 -41.83 -46.42 -25.87
C LEU A 220 -42.89 -47.22 -26.62
N GLY A 221 -43.31 -46.74 -27.79
CA GLY A 221 -43.95 -47.59 -28.80
C GLY A 221 -42.91 -48.53 -29.41
N LEU A 222 -43.18 -49.84 -29.44
CA LEU A 222 -42.25 -50.86 -29.91
C LEU A 222 -42.83 -51.65 -31.10
N LYS A 223 -41.98 -51.95 -32.10
CA LYS A 223 -42.36 -52.68 -33.33
C LYS A 223 -41.38 -53.79 -33.66
N ALA A 224 -41.89 -54.89 -34.21
CA ALA A 224 -41.14 -56.04 -34.71
C ALA A 224 -41.45 -56.23 -36.20
N GLY A 225 -40.76 -55.48 -37.06
CA GLY A 225 -41.04 -55.45 -38.50
C GLY A 225 -42.44 -54.91 -38.79
N LEU A 226 -43.36 -55.79 -39.22
CA LEU A 226 -44.75 -55.45 -39.51
C LEU A 226 -45.68 -55.52 -38.27
N PHE A 227 -45.22 -56.09 -37.15
CA PHE A 227 -46.04 -56.27 -35.95
C PHE A 227 -45.80 -55.14 -34.94
N ASN A 228 -46.88 -54.51 -34.46
CA ASN A 228 -46.82 -53.58 -33.33
C ASN A 228 -46.83 -54.37 -32.01
N LEU A 229 -45.86 -54.13 -31.14
CA LEU A 229 -45.73 -54.76 -29.82
C LEU A 229 -46.41 -53.94 -28.70
N GLY A 230 -46.98 -52.79 -29.04
CA GLY A 230 -47.65 -51.87 -28.12
C GLY A 230 -46.71 -50.86 -27.48
N THR A 231 -47.26 -50.04 -26.57
CA THR A 231 -46.53 -49.04 -25.82
C THR A 231 -46.15 -49.58 -24.44
N GLN A 232 -44.86 -49.52 -24.10
CA GLN A 232 -44.33 -49.88 -22.79
C GLN A 232 -43.90 -48.61 -22.05
N LYS A 233 -44.38 -48.43 -20.80
CA LYS A 233 -43.81 -47.41 -19.91
C LYS A 233 -42.53 -47.96 -19.29
N ILE A 234 -41.42 -47.31 -19.57
CA ILE A 234 -40.14 -47.54 -18.89
C ILE A 234 -39.99 -46.46 -17.81
N SER A 235 -39.60 -46.88 -16.61
CA SER A 235 -39.21 -46.01 -15.51
C SER A 235 -37.98 -46.62 -14.86
N GLU A 236 -36.86 -45.90 -14.88
CA GLU A 236 -35.63 -46.28 -14.17
C GLU A 236 -35.14 -45.11 -13.33
N GLU A 237 -34.58 -45.41 -12.15
CA GLU A 237 -34.02 -44.42 -11.23
C GLU A 237 -32.50 -44.64 -11.15
N LEU A 238 -31.74 -43.63 -11.57
CA LEU A 238 -30.30 -43.58 -11.47
C LEU A 238 -29.91 -42.85 -10.19
N VAL A 239 -28.94 -43.39 -9.45
CA VAL A 239 -28.39 -42.78 -8.25
C VAL A 239 -26.94 -42.40 -8.54
N PHE A 240 -26.63 -41.12 -8.38
CA PHE A 240 -25.28 -40.59 -8.51
C PHE A 240 -24.73 -40.34 -7.10
N GLU A 241 -23.77 -41.16 -6.67
CA GLU A 241 -23.20 -41.15 -5.31
C GLU A 241 -21.86 -40.39 -5.23
N GLU A 242 -21.19 -40.17 -6.35
CA GLU A 242 -19.91 -39.44 -6.45
C GLU A 242 -20.06 -38.24 -7.38
N PHE A 243 -20.38 -37.07 -6.82
CA PHE A 243 -20.27 -35.80 -7.54
C PHE A 243 -18.84 -35.24 -7.41
N PRO A 244 -18.16 -34.90 -8.51
CA PRO A 244 -16.95 -34.10 -8.44
C PRO A 244 -17.22 -32.78 -7.72
N SER A 245 -16.28 -32.33 -6.89
CA SER A 245 -16.31 -30.96 -6.39
C SER A 245 -16.18 -29.95 -7.53
N LEU A 246 -16.46 -28.68 -7.24
CA LEU A 246 -16.12 -27.58 -8.16
C LEU A 246 -14.66 -27.70 -8.65
N PRO A 247 -14.41 -27.50 -9.95
CA PRO A 247 -13.06 -27.60 -10.49
C PRO A 247 -12.19 -26.50 -9.90
N GLN A 248 -11.06 -26.89 -9.31
CA GLN A 248 -10.04 -25.93 -8.91
C GLN A 248 -9.50 -25.21 -10.14
N PHE A 249 -9.26 -23.90 -10.00
CA PHE A 249 -8.77 -23.04 -11.05
C PHE A 249 -7.50 -22.32 -10.61
N GLU A 250 -6.61 -22.04 -11.57
CA GLU A 250 -5.34 -21.35 -11.39
C GLU A 250 -5.31 -20.13 -12.30
N VAL A 251 -5.00 -18.95 -11.76
CA VAL A 251 -4.88 -17.72 -12.55
C VAL A 251 -3.46 -17.63 -13.10
N LYS A 252 -3.22 -18.18 -14.30
CA LYS A 252 -1.92 -18.15 -14.99
C LYS A 252 -1.39 -16.72 -15.20
N ARG A 253 -2.28 -15.78 -15.54
CA ARG A 253 -1.95 -14.38 -15.83
C ARG A 253 -3.10 -13.44 -15.48
N LEU A 254 -2.76 -12.27 -15.00
CA LEU A 254 -3.61 -11.10 -14.86
C LEU A 254 -2.83 -9.86 -15.31
N ASN A 255 -3.43 -8.98 -16.10
CA ASN A 255 -2.78 -7.76 -16.60
C ASN A 255 -3.79 -6.61 -16.71
N PHE A 256 -3.41 -5.43 -16.25
CA PHE A 256 -4.16 -4.19 -16.35
C PHE A 256 -3.37 -3.18 -17.18
N GLU A 257 -3.86 -2.87 -18.38
CA GLU A 257 -3.21 -1.96 -19.33
C GLU A 257 -4.10 -0.76 -19.64
N GLU A 258 -3.52 0.43 -19.66
CA GLU A 258 -4.26 1.65 -20.00
C GLU A 258 -4.52 1.79 -21.51
N ILE A 259 -5.79 1.99 -21.88
CA ILE A 259 -6.22 2.17 -23.27
C ILE A 259 -6.90 3.53 -23.48
N ILE A 260 -6.73 4.08 -24.68
CA ILE A 260 -7.34 5.36 -25.09
C ILE A 260 -8.57 5.07 -25.95
N LEU A 261 -9.76 5.43 -25.46
CA LEU A 261 -11.01 5.38 -26.22
C LEU A 261 -11.37 6.79 -26.75
N PRO A 262 -12.20 6.93 -27.81
CA PRO A 262 -12.45 8.22 -28.47
C PRO A 262 -13.07 9.35 -27.63
N LYS A 263 -13.41 9.11 -26.36
CA LYS A 263 -13.97 10.09 -25.43
C LYS A 263 -13.29 10.13 -24.05
N GLN A 264 -12.55 9.10 -23.67
CA GLN A 264 -11.96 8.94 -22.33
C GLN A 264 -10.84 7.90 -22.33
N ARG A 265 -9.96 7.95 -21.33
CA ARG A 265 -9.08 6.82 -20.99
C ARG A 265 -9.89 5.73 -20.30
N ALA A 266 -9.41 4.50 -20.38
CA ALA A 266 -10.00 3.32 -19.75
C ALA A 266 -8.89 2.30 -19.45
N VAL A 267 -9.20 1.24 -18.72
CA VAL A 267 -8.27 0.13 -18.46
C VAL A 267 -8.80 -1.14 -19.10
N ASN A 268 -7.97 -1.77 -19.93
CA ASN A 268 -8.16 -3.13 -20.40
C ASN A 268 -7.60 -4.08 -19.33
N ALA A 269 -8.48 -4.86 -18.70
CA ALA A 269 -8.11 -5.91 -17.77
C ALA A 269 -8.26 -7.27 -18.48
N THR A 270 -7.17 -8.03 -18.57
CA THR A 270 -7.18 -9.38 -19.15
C THR A 270 -6.71 -10.42 -18.14
N ALA A 271 -7.38 -11.57 -18.12
CA ALA A 271 -7.05 -12.70 -17.26
C ALA A 271 -7.02 -14.00 -18.07
N SER A 272 -6.06 -14.86 -17.75
CA SER A 272 -5.95 -16.22 -18.26
C SER A 272 -6.05 -17.18 -17.08
N ILE A 273 -7.08 -18.02 -17.10
CA ILE A 273 -7.42 -18.94 -16.00
C ILE A 273 -7.41 -20.37 -16.55
N THR A 274 -6.76 -21.29 -15.85
CA THR A 274 -6.78 -22.72 -16.17
C THR A 274 -7.63 -23.46 -15.17
N LEU A 275 -8.56 -24.28 -15.64
CA LEU A 275 -9.31 -25.21 -14.80
C LEU A 275 -9.25 -26.62 -15.41
N LYS A 276 -9.24 -27.65 -14.57
CA LYS A 276 -9.37 -29.03 -15.03
C LYS A 276 -10.85 -29.42 -15.03
N ASN A 277 -11.38 -29.90 -16.16
CA ASN A 277 -12.72 -30.49 -16.22
C ASN A 277 -12.68 -31.90 -15.59
N PRO A 278 -13.37 -32.18 -14.46
CA PRO A 278 -13.42 -33.51 -13.87
C PRO A 278 -14.53 -34.39 -14.48
N TYR A 279 -15.35 -33.86 -15.39
CA TYR A 279 -16.52 -34.56 -15.94
C TYR A 279 -16.16 -35.36 -17.21
N PRO A 280 -16.85 -36.48 -17.47
CA PRO A 280 -16.73 -37.24 -18.72
C PRO A 280 -17.49 -36.60 -19.91
N LEU A 281 -17.82 -35.31 -19.83
CA LEU A 281 -18.72 -34.61 -20.75
C LEU A 281 -17.96 -33.60 -21.61
N GLN A 282 -18.33 -33.52 -22.90
CA GLN A 282 -17.83 -32.54 -23.85
C GLN A 282 -18.91 -31.49 -24.14
N PHE A 283 -18.59 -30.19 -24.09
CA PHE A 283 -19.57 -29.12 -24.35
C PHE A 283 -18.93 -27.80 -24.77
N GLY A 284 -19.59 -27.08 -25.69
CA GLY A 284 -19.17 -25.73 -26.12
C GLY A 284 -19.90 -24.63 -25.35
N ILE A 285 -19.18 -23.80 -24.61
CA ILE A 285 -19.73 -22.65 -23.88
C ILE A 285 -19.67 -21.40 -24.79
N PRO A 286 -20.78 -20.68 -25.04
CA PRO A 286 -20.76 -19.42 -25.77
C PRO A 286 -20.00 -18.32 -24.99
N SER A 287 -19.66 -17.22 -25.68
CA SER A 287 -19.08 -16.04 -25.03
C SER A 287 -20.08 -15.44 -24.04
N ILE A 288 -19.78 -15.54 -22.74
CA ILE A 288 -20.62 -15.13 -21.62
C ILE A 288 -20.03 -13.93 -20.88
N SER A 289 -20.91 -13.09 -20.34
CA SER A 289 -20.55 -11.87 -19.62
C SER A 289 -20.75 -12.05 -18.11
N PHE A 290 -19.85 -11.49 -17.31
CA PHE A 290 -19.87 -11.55 -15.84
C PHE A 290 -19.68 -10.16 -15.23
N ASN A 291 -20.45 -9.85 -14.21
CA ASN A 291 -20.29 -8.65 -13.40
C ASN A 291 -19.29 -8.94 -12.27
N ILE A 292 -18.21 -8.14 -12.22
CA ILE A 292 -17.20 -8.15 -11.17
C ILE A 292 -17.66 -7.20 -10.06
N LEU A 293 -17.73 -7.74 -8.85
CA LEU A 293 -18.29 -7.10 -7.67
C LEU A 293 -17.26 -7.13 -6.51
N LEU A 294 -17.16 -6.05 -5.75
CA LEU A 294 -16.30 -5.92 -4.57
C LEU A 294 -17.11 -5.45 -3.35
N PRO A 295 -16.69 -5.71 -2.11
CA PRO A 295 -17.33 -5.14 -0.91
C PRO A 295 -17.38 -3.60 -0.95
N GLY A 296 -18.47 -3.02 -0.45
CA GLY A 296 -18.62 -1.58 -0.27
C GLY A 296 -18.23 -1.10 1.13
N CYS A 297 -18.75 0.07 1.52
CA CYS A 297 -18.61 0.58 2.90
C CYS A 297 -19.36 -0.29 3.93
N ASP A 298 -20.43 -0.94 3.48
CA ASP A 298 -21.13 -2.01 4.18
C ASP A 298 -20.70 -3.32 3.50
N GLU A 299 -20.14 -4.25 4.27
CA GLU A 299 -19.54 -5.48 3.75
C GLU A 299 -20.60 -6.45 3.18
N HIS A 300 -21.88 -6.27 3.51
CA HIS A 300 -22.99 -6.99 2.90
C HIS A 300 -23.48 -6.35 1.58
N LYS A 301 -23.00 -5.15 1.23
CA LYS A 301 -23.37 -4.43 -0.01
C LYS A 301 -22.24 -4.47 -1.03
N LEU A 302 -22.39 -5.38 -2.00
CA LEU A 302 -21.48 -5.49 -3.13
C LEU A 302 -21.64 -4.32 -4.12
N VAL A 303 -20.52 -3.72 -4.51
CA VAL A 303 -20.41 -2.65 -5.51
C VAL A 303 -19.91 -3.23 -6.82
N HIS A 304 -20.59 -2.90 -7.92
CA HIS A 304 -20.16 -3.26 -9.28
C HIS A 304 -19.01 -2.36 -9.75
N VAL A 305 -17.91 -2.98 -10.17
CA VAL A 305 -16.69 -2.26 -10.61
C VAL A 305 -16.33 -2.50 -12.07
N ALA A 306 -16.73 -3.64 -12.65
CA ALA A 306 -16.46 -3.97 -14.05
C ALA A 306 -17.42 -5.05 -14.58
N THR A 307 -17.59 -5.12 -15.90
CA THR A 307 -18.23 -6.27 -16.56
C THR A 307 -17.22 -6.92 -17.53
N ALA A 308 -16.84 -8.14 -17.18
CA ALA A 308 -15.89 -8.95 -17.92
C ALA A 308 -16.61 -9.91 -18.88
N LYS A 309 -15.89 -10.38 -19.89
CA LYS A 309 -16.43 -11.24 -20.96
C LYS A 309 -15.43 -12.31 -21.34
N SER A 310 -15.89 -13.57 -21.40
CA SER A 310 -15.07 -14.69 -21.89
C SER A 310 -15.07 -14.75 -23.42
N LEU A 311 -14.03 -15.37 -23.99
CA LEU A 311 -14.16 -15.96 -25.33
C LEU A 311 -15.11 -17.18 -25.30
N PRO A 312 -15.60 -17.67 -26.45
CA PRO A 312 -16.24 -18.98 -26.52
C PRO A 312 -15.24 -20.08 -26.15
N LEU A 313 -15.69 -21.09 -25.40
CA LEU A 313 -14.84 -22.16 -24.87
C LEU A 313 -15.31 -23.51 -25.39
N HIS A 314 -14.37 -24.42 -25.68
CA HIS A 314 -14.68 -25.83 -25.92
C HIS A 314 -14.14 -26.66 -24.76
N VAL A 315 -15.04 -27.31 -24.02
CA VAL A 315 -14.69 -28.13 -22.86
C VAL A 315 -14.65 -29.59 -23.30
N GLU A 316 -13.51 -30.25 -23.10
CA GLU A 316 -13.33 -31.67 -23.39
C GLU A 316 -13.30 -32.52 -22.11
N PRO A 317 -13.65 -33.82 -22.18
CA PRO A 317 -13.65 -34.71 -21.01
C PRO A 317 -12.26 -34.84 -20.36
N GLN A 318 -12.19 -34.76 -19.04
CA GLN A 318 -10.96 -34.97 -18.23
C GLN A 318 -9.75 -34.06 -18.54
N SER A 319 -9.92 -33.04 -19.40
CA SER A 319 -8.83 -32.18 -19.89
C SER A 319 -8.66 -30.90 -19.05
N HIS A 320 -7.62 -30.12 -19.37
CA HIS A 320 -7.48 -28.75 -18.90
C HIS A 320 -8.10 -27.78 -19.92
N VAL A 321 -8.88 -26.82 -19.42
CA VAL A 321 -9.50 -25.76 -20.19
C VAL A 321 -8.82 -24.45 -19.81
N ASP A 322 -8.19 -23.80 -20.79
CA ASP A 322 -7.69 -22.44 -20.65
C ASP A 322 -8.80 -21.45 -21.04
N VAL A 323 -9.09 -20.53 -20.13
CA VAL A 323 -10.18 -19.55 -20.21
C VAL A 323 -9.58 -18.15 -20.29
N GLU A 324 -9.75 -17.49 -21.43
CA GLU A 324 -9.40 -16.09 -21.61
C GLU A 324 -10.60 -15.18 -21.31
N ILE A 325 -10.36 -14.20 -20.45
CA ILE A 325 -11.34 -13.20 -20.01
C ILE A 325 -10.79 -11.80 -20.29
N SER A 326 -11.64 -10.93 -20.81
CA SER A 326 -11.33 -9.52 -21.07
C SER A 326 -12.39 -8.59 -20.47
N SER A 327 -11.99 -7.41 -20.03
CA SER A 327 -12.87 -6.42 -19.41
C SER A 327 -12.37 -5.01 -19.70
N ILE A 328 -13.27 -4.09 -20.03
CA ILE A 328 -12.94 -2.67 -20.16
C ILE A 328 -13.52 -1.93 -18.95
N ILE A 329 -12.64 -1.46 -18.08
CA ILE A 329 -12.98 -0.68 -16.89
C ILE A 329 -12.90 0.80 -17.24
N HIS A 330 -13.95 1.56 -16.92
CA HIS A 330 -13.99 3.02 -17.07
C HIS A 330 -13.66 3.69 -15.73
N ASN A 331 -14.16 4.90 -15.48
CA ASN A 331 -14.11 5.49 -14.14
C ASN A 331 -14.80 4.56 -13.13
N LEU A 332 -14.16 4.34 -11.99
CA LEU A 332 -14.74 3.58 -10.90
C LEU A 332 -15.91 4.34 -10.25
N PRO A 333 -16.92 3.64 -9.70
CA PRO A 333 -18.06 4.30 -9.07
C PRO A 333 -17.63 5.04 -7.80
N GLY A 334 -18.22 6.23 -7.57
CA GLY A 334 -17.94 7.03 -6.38
C GLY A 334 -18.16 6.29 -5.05
N THR A 335 -19.06 5.30 -5.03
CA THR A 335 -19.30 4.41 -3.87
C THR A 335 -18.15 3.45 -3.54
N PHE A 336 -17.16 3.31 -4.43
CA PHE A 336 -15.96 2.49 -4.22
C PHE A 336 -14.71 3.33 -3.94
N ILE A 337 -14.60 4.54 -4.51
CA ILE A 337 -13.41 5.40 -4.35
C ILE A 337 -13.56 6.49 -3.27
N ASN A 338 -14.78 6.90 -2.91
CA ASN A 338 -14.99 7.89 -1.85
C ASN A 338 -14.87 7.28 -0.46
N ALA A 339 -14.39 8.07 0.50
CA ALA A 339 -14.30 7.72 1.91
C ALA A 339 -15.67 7.30 2.51
N CYS A 340 -15.69 6.23 3.28
CA CYS A 340 -16.89 5.78 3.98
C CYS A 340 -17.24 6.70 5.16
N PRO A 341 -18.54 6.96 5.44
CA PRO A 341 -18.95 7.95 6.46
C PRO A 341 -18.38 7.70 7.86
N GLU A 342 -18.21 6.43 8.26
CA GLU A 342 -17.80 6.05 9.61
C GLU A 342 -16.28 5.95 9.78
N SER A 343 -15.54 5.53 8.75
CA SER A 343 -14.10 5.22 8.85
C SER A 343 -13.17 6.22 8.18
N GLN A 344 -13.68 7.12 7.34
CA GLN A 344 -12.90 7.99 6.44
C GLN A 344 -11.99 7.27 5.41
N ILE A 345 -12.02 5.94 5.38
CA ILE A 345 -11.30 5.05 4.46
C ILE A 345 -12.30 4.62 3.37
N SER A 346 -11.90 4.55 2.09
CA SER A 346 -12.77 4.09 1.00
C SER A 346 -12.72 2.57 0.83
N PRO A 347 -13.71 1.94 0.17
CA PRO A 347 -13.63 0.50 -0.13
C PRO A 347 -12.46 0.13 -1.05
N MET A 348 -12.08 1.01 -1.97
CA MET A 348 -10.83 0.91 -2.75
C MET A 348 -9.59 0.92 -1.85
N ASP A 349 -9.54 1.84 -0.88
CA ASP A 349 -8.43 1.97 0.06
C ASP A 349 -8.31 0.73 0.97
N LYS A 350 -9.44 0.18 1.45
CA LYS A 350 -9.46 -1.15 2.12
C LYS A 350 -8.86 -2.25 1.22
N PHE A 351 -9.32 -2.36 -0.03
CA PHE A 351 -8.92 -3.43 -0.96
C PHE A 351 -7.43 -3.35 -1.32
N LEU A 352 -6.93 -2.16 -1.66
CA LEU A 352 -5.52 -1.92 -1.95
C LEU A 352 -4.65 -2.05 -0.70
N GLY A 353 -5.11 -1.57 0.46
CA GLY A 353 -4.40 -1.74 1.74
C GLY A 353 -4.13 -3.21 2.03
N ALA A 354 -5.17 -4.06 2.00
CA ALA A 354 -5.05 -5.51 2.15
C ALA A 354 -4.09 -6.13 1.11
N TYR A 355 -4.23 -5.76 -0.17
CA TYR A 355 -3.35 -6.25 -1.23
C TYR A 355 -1.87 -5.90 -0.99
N LEU A 356 -1.58 -4.66 -0.55
CA LEU A 356 -0.21 -4.19 -0.27
C LEU A 356 0.43 -4.83 0.97
N HIS A 357 -0.38 -5.21 1.96
CA HIS A 357 0.07 -5.94 3.15
C HIS A 357 0.30 -7.44 2.91
N GLY A 358 -0.23 -7.98 1.81
CA GLY A 358 -0.19 -9.42 1.51
C GLY A 358 -1.43 -10.19 1.99
N ASP A 359 -2.47 -9.50 2.44
CA ASP A 359 -3.72 -10.11 2.90
C ASP A 359 -4.58 -10.60 1.73
N GLU A 360 -5.34 -11.68 1.95
CA GLU A 360 -6.25 -12.26 0.95
C GLU A 360 -7.54 -11.44 0.83
N ASN A 361 -7.79 -10.86 -0.34
CA ASN A 361 -9.05 -10.22 -0.69
C ASN A 361 -10.04 -11.24 -1.28
N THR A 362 -11.34 -10.93 -1.25
CA THR A 362 -12.37 -11.72 -1.97
C THR A 362 -13.02 -10.88 -3.06
N VAL A 363 -12.96 -11.38 -4.30
CA VAL A 363 -13.67 -10.84 -5.47
C VAL A 363 -14.94 -11.66 -5.71
N PHE A 364 -16.07 -10.99 -5.94
CA PHE A 364 -17.35 -11.64 -6.13
C PHE A 364 -17.71 -11.58 -7.63
N VAL A 365 -17.91 -12.74 -8.26
CA VAL A 365 -18.16 -12.84 -9.72
C VAL A 365 -19.58 -13.38 -9.96
N ARG A 366 -20.43 -12.62 -10.65
CA ARG A 366 -21.83 -12.97 -10.93
C ARG A 366 -22.12 -12.96 -12.43
N GLY A 367 -23.01 -13.82 -12.94
CA GLY A 367 -23.43 -13.75 -14.35
C GLY A 367 -24.13 -12.43 -14.71
N SER A 368 -23.96 -11.98 -15.96
CA SER A 368 -24.46 -10.68 -16.44
C SER A 368 -25.69 -10.80 -17.36
N ASP A 369 -26.58 -9.82 -17.22
CA ASP A 369 -27.68 -9.48 -18.12
C ASP A 369 -27.21 -9.02 -19.51
N SER A 370 -25.96 -8.56 -19.63
CA SER A 370 -25.32 -8.16 -20.90
C SER A 370 -24.56 -9.29 -21.62
N SER A 371 -25.08 -10.52 -21.57
CA SER A 371 -24.51 -11.67 -22.31
C SER A 371 -24.77 -11.57 -23.83
N GLY A 372 -23.97 -12.29 -24.63
CA GLY A 372 -24.09 -12.25 -26.10
C GLY A 372 -25.41 -12.85 -26.64
N PRO A 373 -25.83 -12.51 -27.87
CA PRO A 373 -27.12 -12.95 -28.45
C PRO A 373 -27.24 -14.46 -28.68
N ASN A 374 -26.17 -15.22 -28.45
CA ASN A 374 -26.13 -16.68 -28.58
C ASN A 374 -26.27 -17.40 -27.22
N VAL A 375 -26.69 -16.69 -26.17
CA VAL A 375 -26.91 -17.23 -24.81
C VAL A 375 -28.42 -17.29 -24.54
N PRO A 376 -29.02 -18.49 -24.40
CA PRO A 376 -30.44 -18.62 -24.11
C PRO A 376 -30.86 -17.98 -22.78
N GLY A 377 -32.06 -17.41 -22.73
CA GLY A 377 -32.58 -16.72 -21.54
C GLY A 377 -32.61 -17.58 -20.27
N TRP A 378 -32.97 -18.87 -20.40
CA TRP A 378 -32.96 -19.81 -19.27
C TRP A 378 -31.56 -20.01 -18.66
N LEU A 379 -30.51 -20.02 -19.50
CA LEU A 379 -29.13 -20.17 -19.06
C LEU A 379 -28.63 -18.85 -18.43
N GLN A 380 -29.02 -17.71 -19.00
CA GLN A 380 -28.73 -16.39 -18.45
C GLN A 380 -29.37 -16.19 -17.07
N GLU A 381 -30.64 -16.59 -16.88
CA GLU A 381 -31.36 -16.55 -15.61
C GLU A 381 -30.71 -17.43 -14.52
N ILE A 382 -30.08 -18.54 -14.90
CA ILE A 382 -29.28 -19.37 -13.98
C ILE A 382 -27.96 -18.65 -13.65
N LEU A 383 -27.21 -18.20 -14.66
CA LEU A 383 -25.92 -17.52 -14.48
C LEU A 383 -26.02 -16.27 -13.59
N GLN A 384 -27.11 -15.50 -13.68
CA GLN A 384 -27.36 -14.33 -12.83
C GLN A 384 -27.58 -14.68 -11.35
N SER A 385 -28.16 -15.86 -11.06
CA SER A 385 -28.38 -16.31 -9.68
C SER A 385 -27.10 -16.78 -8.98
N ILE A 386 -26.09 -17.15 -9.77
CA ILE A 386 -24.80 -17.66 -9.29
C ILE A 386 -23.87 -16.50 -8.94
N THR A 387 -23.33 -16.50 -7.72
CA THR A 387 -22.18 -15.64 -7.36
C THR A 387 -21.04 -16.53 -6.87
N VAL A 388 -19.91 -16.53 -7.59
CA VAL A 388 -18.69 -17.26 -7.23
C VAL A 388 -17.79 -16.34 -6.38
N LEU A 389 -17.22 -16.90 -5.32
CA LEU A 389 -16.18 -16.24 -4.52
C LEU A 389 -14.82 -16.60 -5.12
N VAL A 390 -14.05 -15.59 -5.54
CA VAL A 390 -12.71 -15.73 -6.11
C VAL A 390 -11.72 -15.12 -5.11
N PRO A 391 -10.85 -15.91 -4.47
CA PRO A 391 -9.77 -15.37 -3.64
C PRO A 391 -8.78 -14.59 -4.52
N PHE A 392 -8.38 -13.42 -4.05
CA PHE A 392 -7.44 -12.53 -4.71
C PHE A 392 -6.27 -12.30 -3.76
N GLN A 393 -5.18 -13.01 -4.02
CA GLN A 393 -4.01 -13.00 -3.14
C GLN A 393 -3.38 -11.61 -3.08
N GLY A 394 -3.09 -11.15 -1.87
CA GLY A 394 -2.24 -9.98 -1.66
C GLY A 394 -0.80 -10.27 -2.06
N HIS A 395 -0.04 -9.21 -2.30
CA HIS A 395 1.40 -9.26 -2.47
C HIS A 395 2.03 -8.29 -1.49
N ALA A 396 2.62 -8.80 -0.40
CA ALA A 396 3.29 -7.97 0.59
C ALA A 396 4.43 -7.17 -0.07
N PHE A 397 4.27 -5.85 -0.19
CA PHE A 397 5.26 -4.95 -0.79
C PHE A 397 6.43 -4.66 0.19
N ASN A 398 7.07 -5.72 0.65
CA ASN A 398 8.39 -5.63 1.28
C ASN A 398 9.34 -4.95 0.29
N ASP A 399 10.06 -3.92 0.76
CA ASP A 399 10.93 -3.06 -0.04
C ASP A 399 10.22 -2.33 -1.22
N ALA A 400 8.94 -1.93 -1.02
CA ALA A 400 8.20 -1.08 -1.95
C ALA A 400 9.02 0.14 -2.42
N VAL A 401 9.65 0.82 -1.45
CA VAL A 401 10.56 1.94 -1.65
C VAL A 401 11.97 1.37 -1.79
N LYS A 402 12.45 1.24 -3.02
CA LYS A 402 13.79 0.75 -3.36
C LYS A 402 14.92 1.63 -2.82
N SER A 403 14.68 2.94 -2.77
CA SER A 403 15.64 3.91 -2.24
C SER A 403 14.95 5.22 -1.88
N PHE A 404 15.48 5.89 -0.86
CA PHE A 404 15.04 7.19 -0.37
C PHE A 404 16.28 8.11 -0.27
N SER A 405 16.21 9.32 -0.81
CA SER A 405 17.28 10.31 -0.72
C SER A 405 16.75 11.67 -0.27
N LEU A 406 17.64 12.44 0.38
CA LEU A 406 17.39 13.79 0.85
C LEU A 406 18.38 14.75 0.19
N SER A 407 17.90 15.94 -0.13
CA SER A 407 18.71 17.07 -0.62
C SER A 407 18.16 18.38 -0.03
N ASN A 408 18.94 19.46 -0.14
CA ASN A 408 18.58 20.79 0.38
C ASN A 408 18.18 20.79 1.88
N VAL A 409 18.78 19.92 2.68
CA VAL A 409 18.35 19.70 4.08
C VAL A 409 18.63 20.94 4.92
N SER A 410 17.63 21.38 5.69
CA SER A 410 17.72 22.49 6.63
C SER A 410 17.21 22.07 8.01
N PHE A 411 17.94 22.47 9.05
CA PHE A 411 17.59 22.22 10.44
C PHE A 411 17.21 23.53 11.14
N GLN A 412 15.99 23.63 11.63
CA GLN A 412 15.57 24.76 12.47
C GLN A 412 15.56 24.33 13.94
N LEU A 413 16.36 25.01 14.75
CA LEU A 413 16.42 24.79 16.19
C LEU A 413 15.14 25.33 16.86
N PRO A 414 14.65 24.71 17.94
CA PRO A 414 13.45 25.18 18.64
C PRO A 414 13.67 26.55 19.29
N THR A 415 12.62 27.37 19.35
CA THR A 415 12.68 28.71 19.96
C THR A 415 12.75 28.62 21.50
N PRO A 416 13.51 29.49 22.19
CA PRO A 416 13.67 29.42 23.65
C PRO A 416 12.35 29.48 24.44
N ASP A 417 11.42 30.31 23.98
CA ASP A 417 10.16 30.62 24.67
C ASP A 417 8.94 29.88 24.07
N ALA A 418 9.17 28.73 23.41
CA ALA A 418 8.09 27.90 22.86
C ALA A 418 7.22 27.26 23.95
N GLU A 419 5.92 27.13 23.69
CA GLU A 419 5.02 26.40 24.58
C GLU A 419 5.40 24.90 24.64
N PRO A 420 5.55 24.29 25.83
CA PRO A 420 5.96 22.88 25.94
C PRO A 420 5.00 21.92 25.21
N GLY A 421 5.52 21.23 24.20
CA GLY A 421 4.74 20.32 23.35
C GLY A 421 4.19 20.94 22.06
N SER A 422 4.42 22.23 21.81
CA SER A 422 4.13 22.84 20.51
C SER A 422 5.17 22.43 19.45
N PRO A 423 4.88 22.53 18.14
CA PRO A 423 5.85 22.29 17.08
C PRO A 423 7.07 23.24 17.13
N GLU A 424 6.91 24.43 17.71
CA GLU A 424 7.99 25.39 17.94
C GLU A 424 9.03 24.88 18.96
N SER A 425 8.58 24.06 19.92
CA SER A 425 9.42 23.47 20.99
C SER A 425 10.26 22.27 20.56
N SER A 426 10.01 21.72 19.36
CA SER A 426 10.81 20.64 18.77
C SER A 426 11.76 21.16 17.67
N PRO A 427 12.93 20.52 17.45
CA PRO A 427 13.70 20.71 16.23
C PRO A 427 12.83 20.43 15.00
N ARG A 428 12.98 21.24 13.95
CA ARG A 428 12.24 21.08 12.69
C ARG A 428 13.18 20.82 11.52
N LEU A 429 12.71 20.00 10.59
CA LEU A 429 13.43 19.53 9.41
C LEU A 429 12.74 20.06 8.14
N GLY A 430 13.51 20.73 7.28
CA GLY A 430 13.16 20.96 5.88
C GLY A 430 14.04 20.10 4.98
N ALA A 431 13.50 19.54 3.89
CA ALA A 431 14.26 18.79 2.90
C ALA A 431 13.50 18.61 1.58
N SER A 432 14.23 18.51 0.48
CA SER A 432 13.74 17.96 -0.79
C SER A 432 13.94 16.43 -0.77
N VAL A 433 12.84 15.69 -0.79
CA VAL A 433 12.78 14.21 -0.74
C VAL A 433 12.67 13.66 -2.15
N VAL A 434 13.39 12.58 -2.45
CA VAL A 434 13.13 11.72 -3.61
C VAL A 434 13.03 10.26 -3.17
N ALA A 435 11.93 9.61 -3.54
CA ALA A 435 11.69 8.19 -3.28
C ALA A 435 11.50 7.43 -4.59
N ILE A 436 12.20 6.30 -4.75
CA ILE A 436 12.04 5.42 -5.92
C ILE A 436 11.21 4.21 -5.48
N VAL A 437 9.98 4.13 -5.98
CA VAL A 437 9.00 3.10 -5.62
C VAL A 437 8.89 2.09 -6.76
N ARG A 438 8.87 0.77 -6.47
CA ARG A 438 8.61 -0.27 -7.47
C ARG A 438 7.10 -0.36 -7.75
N THR A 439 6.70 -0.37 -9.02
CA THR A 439 5.31 -0.66 -9.40
C THR A 439 5.13 -2.18 -9.64
N PRO A 440 3.97 -2.78 -9.29
CA PRO A 440 3.63 -4.15 -9.68
C PRO A 440 3.76 -4.37 -11.19
N GLU A 441 4.12 -5.58 -11.60
CA GLU A 441 4.37 -5.93 -13.01
C GLU A 441 3.07 -6.24 -13.77
N GLU A 442 1.99 -6.48 -13.02
CA GLU A 442 0.62 -6.75 -13.48
C GLU A 442 -0.17 -5.46 -13.80
N ILE A 443 0.31 -4.29 -13.33
CA ILE A 443 -0.43 -3.02 -13.35
C ILE A 443 0.32 -1.97 -14.19
N ASN A 444 0.13 -2.03 -15.51
CA ASN A 444 0.68 -1.05 -16.44
C ASN A 444 -0.28 0.15 -16.64
N LEU A 445 -0.45 0.93 -15.58
CA LEU A 445 -1.29 2.13 -15.56
C LEU A 445 -0.45 3.41 -15.38
N SER A 446 -0.92 4.54 -15.92
CA SER A 446 -0.42 5.86 -15.51
C SER A 446 -0.80 6.14 -14.05
N LEU A 447 0.16 5.97 -13.14
CA LEU A 447 0.05 6.38 -11.74
C LEU A 447 0.71 7.76 -11.57
N TYR A 448 0.01 8.71 -10.94
CA TYR A 448 0.55 10.01 -10.58
C TYR A 448 0.28 10.33 -9.11
N VAL A 449 1.34 10.48 -8.32
CA VAL A 449 1.25 10.95 -6.93
C VAL A 449 1.13 12.46 -6.92
N LYS A 450 0.07 12.95 -6.29
CA LYS A 450 -0.32 14.37 -6.25
C LYS A 450 -0.03 15.01 -4.90
N ARG A 451 -0.20 14.25 -3.81
CA ARG A 451 0.10 14.62 -2.42
C ARG A 451 0.46 13.37 -1.62
N LEU A 452 1.22 13.54 -0.54
CA LEU A 452 1.47 12.49 0.45
C LEU A 452 1.50 13.04 1.87
N ARG A 453 1.29 12.17 2.86
CA ARG A 453 1.48 12.44 4.30
C ARG A 453 2.02 11.18 4.96
N ALA A 454 2.82 11.31 6.02
CA ALA A 454 3.47 10.17 6.66
C ALA A 454 3.61 10.31 8.18
N ILE A 455 3.90 9.21 8.86
CA ILE A 455 4.41 9.19 10.23
C ILE A 455 5.58 8.22 10.25
N ALA A 456 6.78 8.68 10.62
CA ALA A 456 8.00 7.87 10.52
C ALA A 456 8.88 7.96 11.76
N ASN A 457 9.30 6.80 12.26
CA ASN A 457 10.32 6.68 13.29
C ASN A 457 11.72 6.74 12.65
N VAL A 458 12.61 7.52 13.25
CA VAL A 458 14.02 7.64 12.89
C VAL A 458 14.87 6.91 13.92
N SER A 459 15.80 6.10 13.45
CA SER A 459 16.61 5.19 14.26
C SER A 459 18.09 5.24 13.90
N TYR A 460 18.93 4.83 14.84
CA TYR A 460 20.37 4.70 14.66
C TYR A 460 20.84 3.37 15.27
N GLU A 461 21.63 2.60 14.52
CA GLU A 461 22.08 1.24 14.90
C GLU A 461 20.91 0.32 15.38
N GLY A 462 19.71 0.54 14.81
CA GLY A 462 18.47 -0.17 15.15
C GLY A 462 17.64 0.43 16.31
N GLY A 463 18.21 1.34 17.11
CA GLY A 463 17.51 2.02 18.19
C GLY A 463 16.78 3.28 17.72
N VAL A 464 15.46 3.34 17.90
CA VAL A 464 14.64 4.52 17.59
C VAL A 464 14.99 5.68 18.53
N PHE A 465 15.22 6.86 17.96
CA PHE A 465 15.58 8.08 18.71
C PHE A 465 14.69 9.29 18.46
N GLY A 466 13.85 9.28 17.43
CA GLY A 466 12.84 10.30 17.22
C GLY A 466 11.74 9.88 16.26
N ALA A 467 10.68 10.69 16.19
CA ALA A 467 9.58 10.52 15.26
C ALA A 467 9.38 11.82 14.45
N LEU A 468 9.28 11.69 13.13
CA LEU A 468 8.89 12.74 12.19
C LEU A 468 7.38 12.71 12.01
N ASP A 469 6.72 13.80 12.39
CA ASP A 469 5.28 13.96 12.20
C ASP A 469 4.99 14.73 10.90
N LEU A 470 4.60 13.99 9.86
CA LEU A 470 4.29 14.51 8.52
C LEU A 470 2.79 14.34 8.22
N ARG A 471 1.90 14.43 9.22
CA ARG A 471 0.43 14.25 9.09
C ARG A 471 -0.25 15.26 8.15
N LYS A 472 0.37 16.41 7.89
CA LYS A 472 -0.14 17.41 6.95
C LYS A 472 0.13 16.94 5.51
N TRP A 473 -0.89 16.99 4.66
CA TRP A 473 -0.73 16.69 3.23
C TRP A 473 0.27 17.64 2.57
N MET A 474 1.42 17.09 2.17
CA MET A 474 2.44 17.78 1.38
C MET A 474 2.16 17.60 -0.10
N VAL A 475 2.50 18.61 -0.92
CA VAL A 475 2.46 18.48 -2.38
C VAL A 475 3.61 17.57 -2.83
N ALA A 476 3.33 16.70 -3.77
CA ALA A 476 4.28 15.80 -4.38
C ALA A 476 4.10 15.77 -5.89
N GLU A 477 5.16 15.46 -6.61
CA GLU A 477 5.16 15.22 -8.05
C GLU A 477 5.78 13.85 -8.32
N SER A 478 5.26 13.10 -9.28
CA SER A 478 5.87 11.81 -9.66
C SER A 478 6.09 11.67 -11.16
N SER A 479 7.24 11.11 -11.53
CA SER A 479 7.55 10.69 -12.89
C SER A 479 7.76 9.17 -12.95
N ARG A 480 7.58 8.55 -14.12
CA ARG A 480 7.79 7.12 -14.31
C ARG A 480 9.14 6.87 -14.97
N SER A 481 9.89 5.91 -14.44
CA SER A 481 11.15 5.43 -15.02
C SER A 481 10.96 4.94 -16.46
N SER A 482 11.99 5.07 -17.29
CA SER A 482 11.97 4.67 -18.70
C SER A 482 11.80 3.17 -18.94
N ASP A 483 11.99 2.33 -17.92
CA ASP A 483 11.70 0.90 -17.92
C ASP A 483 10.28 0.56 -17.43
N ASN A 484 9.46 1.56 -17.08
CA ASN A 484 8.13 1.46 -16.46
C ASN A 484 8.05 0.73 -15.10
N LYS A 485 9.16 0.20 -14.56
CA LYS A 485 9.18 -0.60 -13.32
C LYS A 485 9.21 0.22 -12.03
N TYR A 486 9.56 1.50 -12.14
CA TYR A 486 9.69 2.40 -11.00
C TYR A 486 8.93 3.71 -11.21
N LEU A 487 8.40 4.22 -10.11
CA LEU A 487 7.84 5.55 -9.98
C LEU A 487 8.80 6.37 -9.10
N GLU A 488 9.33 7.46 -9.64
CA GLU A 488 10.14 8.41 -8.89
C GLU A 488 9.21 9.49 -8.33
N VAL A 489 9.17 9.63 -7.01
CA VAL A 489 8.27 10.55 -6.29
C VAL A 489 9.11 11.61 -5.58
N HIS A 490 8.91 12.87 -5.98
CA HIS A 490 9.54 14.04 -5.38
C HIS A 490 8.55 14.72 -4.43
N ALA A 491 9.01 15.13 -3.24
CA ALA A 491 8.21 15.88 -2.29
C ALA A 491 9.07 16.93 -1.55
N GLU A 492 8.46 18.04 -1.15
CA GLU A 492 9.13 19.10 -0.40
C GLU A 492 8.64 19.12 1.05
N VAL A 493 9.48 18.63 1.97
CA VAL A 493 9.21 18.63 3.41
C VAL A 493 9.55 20.01 3.98
N LYS A 494 8.60 20.62 4.69
CA LYS A 494 8.73 21.96 5.29
C LYS A 494 8.41 21.91 6.78
N ASP A 495 9.34 22.42 7.57
CA ASP A 495 9.21 22.66 9.01
C ASP A 495 8.66 21.45 9.81
N ALA A 496 9.04 20.24 9.40
CA ALA A 496 8.55 19.00 9.98
C ALA A 496 9.13 18.77 11.38
N PRO A 497 8.31 18.70 12.45
CA PRO A 497 8.83 18.51 13.79
C PRO A 497 9.40 17.10 13.96
N LEU A 498 10.66 17.03 14.40
CA LEU A 498 11.32 15.82 14.85
C LEU A 498 11.19 15.74 16.38
N ASN A 499 10.20 14.99 16.83
CA ASN A 499 10.00 14.74 18.26
C ASN A 499 11.07 13.73 18.75
N ILE A 500 11.95 14.14 19.66
CA ILE A 500 13.05 13.30 20.14
C ILE A 500 12.53 12.33 21.20
N THR A 501 12.62 11.03 20.89
CA THR A 501 12.02 9.94 21.66
C THR A 501 13.05 9.16 22.48
N ASN A 502 14.33 9.17 22.08
CA ASN A 502 15.45 8.70 22.90
C ASN A 502 16.64 9.67 22.80
N TYR A 503 16.82 10.45 23.87
CA TYR A 503 17.83 11.49 23.94
C TYR A 503 19.28 10.99 24.01
N ASP A 504 19.53 9.77 24.51
CA ASP A 504 20.89 9.21 24.58
C ASP A 504 21.41 8.82 23.19
N ILE A 505 20.56 8.17 22.38
CA ILE A 505 20.89 7.82 21.00
C ILE A 505 21.03 9.10 20.16
N PHE A 506 20.12 10.07 20.33
CA PHE A 506 20.22 11.38 19.67
C PHE A 506 21.53 12.10 20.00
N ARG A 507 22.00 12.04 21.26
CA ARG A 507 23.29 12.60 21.67
C ARG A 507 24.49 11.93 20.98
N VAL A 508 24.44 10.62 20.74
CA VAL A 508 25.48 9.90 19.96
C VAL A 508 25.45 10.33 18.49
N VAL A 509 24.28 10.37 17.87
CA VAL A 509 24.06 10.84 16.48
C VAL A 509 24.61 12.25 16.28
N VAL A 510 24.24 13.20 17.15
CA VAL A 510 24.74 14.57 17.14
C VAL A 510 26.25 14.61 17.34
N LYS A 511 26.81 13.87 18.31
CA LYS A 511 28.26 13.88 18.55
C LYS A 511 29.06 13.40 17.34
N LYS A 512 28.63 12.32 16.68
CA LYS A 512 29.27 11.80 15.45
C LYS A 512 29.19 12.80 14.29
N MET A 513 28.03 13.42 14.10
CA MET A 513 27.85 14.48 13.10
C MET A 513 28.76 15.70 13.38
N LEU A 514 28.94 16.10 14.63
CA LEU A 514 29.73 17.29 14.98
C LEU A 514 31.25 17.05 15.09
N SER A 515 31.71 15.81 15.32
CA SER A 515 33.13 15.48 15.35
C SER A 515 33.77 15.41 13.96
N GLY A 516 33.00 14.99 12.94
CA GLY A 516 33.50 14.79 11.59
C GLY A 516 34.46 13.59 11.45
N GLU A 517 34.39 12.64 12.38
CA GLU A 517 35.21 11.41 12.37
C GLU A 517 34.68 10.36 11.37
N GLU A 518 33.41 10.43 10.99
CA GLU A 518 32.76 9.53 10.02
C GLU A 518 32.61 10.19 8.63
N ASN A 519 32.80 9.40 7.57
CA ASN A 519 32.61 9.83 6.18
C ASN A 519 31.13 9.90 5.77
N SER A 520 30.26 9.18 6.48
CA SER A 520 28.81 9.25 6.33
C SER A 520 28.13 8.58 7.52
N LEU A 521 26.96 9.08 7.90
CA LEU A 521 26.14 8.60 9.00
C LEU A 521 24.83 8.00 8.43
N GLN A 522 24.57 6.72 8.69
CA GLN A 522 23.31 6.09 8.27
C GLN A 522 22.25 6.14 9.37
N LEU A 523 21.06 6.65 9.03
CA LEU A 523 19.88 6.67 9.90
C LEU A 523 18.79 5.79 9.28
N GLY A 524 18.24 4.84 10.03
CA GLY A 524 17.14 4.00 9.58
C GLY A 524 15.80 4.70 9.75
N ILE A 525 14.96 4.71 8.71
CA ILE A 525 13.56 5.13 8.75
C ILE A 525 12.66 3.90 8.71
N ARG A 526 11.62 3.92 9.56
CA ARG A 526 10.48 3.01 9.48
C ARG A 526 9.19 3.74 9.84
N GLY A 527 8.19 3.66 8.97
CA GLY A 527 6.90 4.32 9.17
C GLY A 527 5.88 3.95 8.11
N ASP A 528 4.78 4.68 8.11
CA ASP A 528 3.62 4.46 7.25
C ASP A 528 3.28 5.77 6.50
N THR A 529 2.89 5.67 5.23
CA THR A 529 2.51 6.82 4.41
C THR A 529 1.16 6.63 3.73
N ASP A 530 0.40 7.72 3.65
CA ASP A 530 -0.82 7.80 2.83
C ASP A 530 -0.53 8.67 1.60
N VAL A 531 -1.10 8.28 0.46
CA VAL A 531 -0.76 8.85 -0.85
C VAL A 531 -2.03 9.15 -1.64
N ASP A 532 -2.16 10.40 -2.13
CA ASP A 532 -3.22 10.86 -3.03
C ASP A 532 -2.81 10.52 -4.47
N VAL A 533 -3.37 9.44 -5.02
CA VAL A 533 -3.00 8.86 -6.31
C VAL A 533 -4.05 9.19 -7.36
N LYS A 534 -3.59 9.79 -8.46
CA LYS A 534 -4.37 10.00 -9.68
C LYS A 534 -4.06 8.90 -10.69
N THR A 535 -5.12 8.31 -11.23
CA THR A 535 -5.07 7.25 -12.25
C THR A 535 -6.12 7.50 -13.33
N SER A 536 -6.08 6.72 -14.40
CA SER A 536 -7.15 6.71 -15.42
C SER A 536 -8.42 5.96 -15.01
N LEU A 537 -8.48 5.43 -13.77
CA LEU A 537 -9.69 4.90 -13.14
C LEU A 537 -10.36 5.90 -12.19
N GLY A 538 -9.64 6.94 -11.77
CA GLY A 538 -10.07 7.95 -10.80
C GLY A 538 -8.93 8.54 -9.97
N GLU A 539 -9.27 9.50 -9.11
CA GLU A 539 -8.40 9.98 -8.02
C GLU A 539 -8.86 9.33 -6.70
N PHE A 540 -7.95 8.73 -5.95
CA PHE A 540 -8.23 8.08 -4.67
C PHE A 540 -7.00 8.10 -3.76
N VAL A 541 -7.23 7.96 -2.44
CA VAL A 541 -6.15 7.79 -1.46
C VAL A 541 -5.83 6.30 -1.32
N VAL A 542 -4.55 5.98 -1.16
CA VAL A 542 -4.05 4.69 -0.68
C VAL A 542 -3.35 4.97 0.66
N SER A 543 -3.85 4.35 1.73
CA SER A 543 -3.44 4.60 3.11
C SER A 543 -2.57 3.47 3.67
N ASN A 544 -1.82 3.76 4.73
CA ASN A 544 -0.96 2.80 5.45
C ASN A 544 0.02 2.04 4.54
N ILE A 545 0.63 2.70 3.56
CA ILE A 545 1.69 2.08 2.76
C ILE A 545 2.95 1.97 3.64
N PRO A 546 3.49 0.76 3.90
CA PRO A 546 4.65 0.61 4.76
C PRO A 546 5.92 1.12 4.08
N VAL A 547 6.71 1.91 4.81
CA VAL A 547 7.97 2.50 4.33
C VAL A 547 9.12 2.11 5.27
N THR A 548 10.13 1.46 4.70
CA THR A 548 11.41 1.15 5.35
C THR A 548 12.56 1.54 4.44
N GLY A 549 13.62 2.11 5.00
CA GLY A 549 14.83 2.46 4.24
C GLY A 549 15.85 3.21 5.10
N ASN A 550 17.07 3.40 4.59
CA ASN A 550 18.12 4.16 5.27
C ASN A 550 18.36 5.51 4.59
N ILE A 551 18.34 6.59 5.36
CA ILE A 551 18.98 7.85 4.97
C ILE A 551 20.48 7.69 5.17
N THR A 552 21.26 8.09 4.18
CA THR A 552 22.68 8.42 4.37
C THR A 552 22.80 9.93 4.50
N ILE A 553 23.39 10.41 5.60
CA ILE A 553 23.90 11.77 5.73
C ILE A 553 25.38 11.73 5.35
N ASP A 554 25.80 12.55 4.40
CA ASP A 554 27.19 12.64 3.95
C ASP A 554 28.13 13.18 5.04
N HIS A 555 29.43 13.27 4.75
CA HIS A 555 30.43 13.79 5.68
C HIS A 555 30.12 15.23 6.13
N PHE A 556 29.93 15.42 7.44
CA PHE A 556 29.94 16.73 8.05
C PHE A 556 31.39 17.10 8.40
N PRO A 557 31.99 18.14 7.80
CA PRO A 557 33.29 18.65 8.22
C PRO A 557 33.20 19.16 9.66
N GLY A 558 33.70 18.36 10.60
CA GLY A 558 33.55 18.56 12.03
C GLY A 558 34.02 19.95 12.48
N PHE A 559 33.44 20.46 13.57
CA PHE A 559 33.55 21.88 13.95
C PHE A 559 34.99 22.44 14.01
N GLY A 560 36.00 21.62 14.33
CA GLY A 560 37.42 22.00 14.32
C GLY A 560 38.05 22.25 12.93
N SER A 561 37.39 21.85 11.84
CA SER A 561 37.81 22.10 10.45
C SER A 561 37.07 23.29 9.79
N MET A 562 36.14 23.92 10.51
CA MET A 562 35.37 25.06 10.01
C MET A 562 36.27 26.27 9.73
N PRO A 563 36.12 26.96 8.58
CA PRO A 563 36.90 28.16 8.27
C PRO A 563 36.69 29.27 9.31
N SER A 564 37.77 29.82 9.84
CA SER A 564 37.72 30.87 10.87
C SER A 564 36.89 32.08 10.40
N PRO A 565 35.93 32.57 11.20
CA PRO A 565 35.05 33.67 10.81
C PRO A 565 35.83 34.98 10.67
N LYS A 566 35.46 35.80 9.69
CA LYS A 566 36.13 37.07 9.38
C LYS A 566 35.25 38.24 9.82
N ALA A 567 35.68 38.99 10.82
CA ALA A 567 35.02 40.25 11.18
C ALA A 567 35.14 41.27 10.05
N ARG A 568 34.00 41.78 9.58
CA ARG A 568 33.88 42.85 8.58
C ARG A 568 33.73 44.23 9.22
N LYS A 569 33.17 44.29 10.43
CA LYS A 569 32.88 45.55 11.13
C LYS A 569 32.72 45.30 12.62
N VAL A 570 33.16 46.25 13.44
CA VAL A 570 32.88 46.32 14.87
C VAL A 570 32.29 47.70 15.16
N VAL A 571 31.22 47.75 15.95
CA VAL A 571 30.57 48.96 16.43
C VAL A 571 30.43 48.86 17.95
N ILE A 572 30.76 49.93 18.67
CA ILE A 572 30.42 50.06 20.09
C ILE A 572 29.02 50.70 20.13
N GLU A 573 28.05 49.97 20.66
CA GLU A 573 26.66 50.40 20.77
C GLU A 573 26.37 51.05 22.12
N ASP A 574 26.96 50.53 23.22
CA ASP A 574 26.84 51.11 24.56
C ASP A 574 28.11 50.86 25.44
N THR A 575 28.27 51.65 26.50
CA THR A 575 29.39 51.57 27.46
C THR A 575 28.92 51.86 28.88
N ALA A 576 29.33 51.00 29.82
CA ALA A 576 29.20 51.21 31.26
C ALA A 576 30.59 51.16 31.93
N PRO A 577 30.75 51.54 33.22
CA PRO A 577 32.07 51.75 33.83
C PRO A 577 33.09 50.61 33.69
N HIS A 578 32.62 49.36 33.59
CA HIS A 578 33.45 48.15 33.45
C HIS A 578 33.09 47.27 32.23
N SER A 579 32.09 47.66 31.44
CA SER A 579 31.61 46.87 30.31
C SER A 579 31.44 47.66 29.01
N VAL A 580 31.56 46.97 27.87
CA VAL A 580 31.37 47.51 26.52
C VAL A 580 30.45 46.57 25.74
N THR A 581 29.36 47.12 25.20
CA THR A 581 28.43 46.39 24.32
C THR A 581 28.84 46.62 22.87
N LEU A 582 29.19 45.54 22.20
CA LEU A 582 29.70 45.49 20.84
C LEU A 582 28.68 44.83 19.91
N ARG A 583 28.52 45.40 18.71
CA ARG A 583 27.91 44.72 17.58
C ARG A 583 28.97 44.44 16.52
N VAL A 584 29.06 43.18 16.09
CA VAL A 584 30.09 42.68 15.19
C VAL A 584 29.44 42.03 13.98
N ASP A 585 29.75 42.56 12.78
CA ASP A 585 29.30 41.96 11.52
C ASP A 585 30.37 40.94 11.08
N LEU A 586 30.02 39.65 11.04
CA LEU A 586 30.91 38.53 10.67
C LEU A 586 30.59 37.99 9.28
N SER A 587 31.63 37.61 8.52
CA SER A 587 31.54 36.69 7.39
C SER A 587 31.88 35.27 7.88
N ILE A 588 30.97 34.31 7.72
CA ILE A 588 31.20 32.90 8.09
C ILE A 588 30.95 32.03 6.86
N ASN A 589 31.89 31.15 6.51
CA ASN A 589 31.69 30.17 5.46
C ASN A 589 31.21 28.85 6.05
N ASN A 590 30.00 28.43 5.69
CA ASN A 590 29.47 27.09 5.92
C ASN A 590 29.96 26.18 4.76
N PRO A 591 30.88 25.23 5.00
CA PRO A 591 31.34 24.30 3.98
C PRO A 591 30.36 23.13 3.73
N THR A 592 29.29 23.00 4.54
CA THR A 592 28.35 21.89 4.44
C THR A 592 27.26 22.15 3.38
N PRO A 593 26.65 21.09 2.80
CA PRO A 593 25.51 21.23 1.90
C PRO A 593 24.18 21.50 2.62
N TRP A 594 24.19 21.71 3.95
CA TRP A 594 22.99 21.86 4.77
C TRP A 594 22.82 23.27 5.34
N GLY A 595 21.56 23.65 5.57
CA GLY A 595 21.21 24.90 6.24
C GLY A 595 20.93 24.72 7.73
N ALA A 596 21.10 25.79 8.51
CA ALA A 596 20.70 25.84 9.92
C ALA A 596 19.99 27.17 10.23
N ILE A 597 18.87 27.12 10.95
CA ILE A 597 18.20 28.30 11.51
C ILE A 597 18.35 28.27 13.03
N VAL A 598 18.93 29.33 13.58
CA VAL A 598 19.35 29.49 14.98
C VAL A 598 18.60 30.67 15.60
N PRO A 599 17.44 30.46 16.26
CA PRO A 599 16.67 31.55 16.84
C PRO A 599 17.42 32.29 17.96
N TYR A 600 18.20 31.54 18.76
CA TYR A 600 19.08 32.09 19.77
C TYR A 600 20.29 31.18 20.00
N MET A 601 21.46 31.77 20.21
CA MET A 601 22.61 31.09 20.81
C MET A 601 23.46 32.06 21.63
N ASN A 602 23.94 31.64 22.79
CA ASN A 602 24.90 32.35 23.63
C ASN A 602 26.24 31.60 23.71
N VAL A 603 27.38 32.29 23.78
CA VAL A 603 28.72 31.72 23.91
C VAL A 603 29.61 32.61 24.79
N ASN A 604 30.58 32.02 25.49
CA ASN A 604 31.56 32.78 26.26
C ASN A 604 32.70 33.25 25.36
N ILE A 605 33.20 34.47 25.63
CA ILE A 605 34.46 34.99 25.11
C ILE A 605 35.52 34.72 26.19
N THR A 606 36.56 33.98 25.83
CA THR A 606 37.59 33.50 26.76
C THR A 606 39.00 33.81 26.25
N GLN A 607 39.94 33.97 27.18
CA GLN A 607 41.37 34.01 26.92
C GLN A 607 42.09 33.30 28.06
N ASN A 608 42.97 32.34 27.77
CA ASN A 608 43.68 31.52 28.77
C ASN A 608 42.70 30.98 29.84
N ASP A 609 41.67 30.26 29.38
CA ASP A 609 40.53 29.71 30.15
C ASP A 609 39.69 30.71 30.97
N THR A 610 40.03 32.00 30.93
CA THR A 610 39.38 33.04 31.72
C THR A 610 38.29 33.72 30.90
N VAL A 611 37.06 33.75 31.41
CA VAL A 611 35.93 34.43 30.75
C VAL A 611 36.10 35.95 30.82
N LEU A 612 36.09 36.59 29.66
CA LEU A 612 36.22 38.04 29.47
C LEU A 612 34.88 38.71 29.11
N GLY A 613 33.86 37.92 28.80
CA GLY A 613 32.53 38.38 28.39
C GLY A 613 31.74 37.28 27.71
N ASN A 614 30.62 37.63 27.08
CA ASN A 614 29.83 36.71 26.27
C ASN A 614 29.47 37.31 24.90
N ALA A 615 28.95 36.47 24.02
CA ALA A 615 28.39 36.86 22.73
C ALA A 615 27.11 36.09 22.46
N SER A 616 26.21 36.68 21.68
CA SER A 616 24.94 36.09 21.30
C SER A 616 24.53 36.42 19.86
N VAL A 617 23.75 35.51 19.27
CA VAL A 617 23.08 35.67 17.99
C VAL A 617 21.58 35.42 18.16
N HIS A 618 20.80 36.10 17.33
CA HIS A 618 19.34 36.02 17.32
C HIS A 618 18.89 35.83 15.86
N ASP A 619 17.92 34.94 15.63
CA ASP A 619 17.29 34.66 14.32
C ASP A 619 18.28 34.52 13.14
N VAL A 620 19.36 33.77 13.38
CA VAL A 620 20.43 33.57 12.40
C VAL A 620 20.08 32.45 11.42
N HIS A 621 20.05 32.79 10.15
CA HIS A 621 19.93 31.84 9.04
C HIS A 621 21.33 31.58 8.46
N ILE A 622 21.78 30.32 8.54
CA ILE A 622 23.04 29.83 7.96
C ILE A 622 22.69 28.97 6.75
N LEU A 623 23.06 29.41 5.56
CA LEU A 623 22.93 28.68 4.30
C LEU A 623 24.29 28.04 3.92
N PRO A 624 24.35 27.11 2.96
CA PRO A 624 25.63 26.68 2.37
C PRO A 624 26.43 27.85 1.78
N GLY A 625 27.75 27.84 1.94
CA GLY A 625 28.66 28.90 1.47
C GLY A 625 28.83 30.08 2.44
N ASN A 626 29.15 31.26 1.92
CA ASN A 626 29.45 32.44 2.73
C ASN A 626 28.20 33.20 3.18
N ASN A 627 28.01 33.26 4.50
CA ASN A 627 26.95 33.98 5.20
C ASN A 627 27.46 35.29 5.81
N LEU A 628 26.55 36.24 6.05
CA LEU A 628 26.80 37.47 6.79
C LEU A 628 25.94 37.47 8.06
N LEU A 629 26.56 37.50 9.23
CA LEU A 629 25.88 37.40 10.53
C LEU A 629 26.15 38.64 11.38
N THR A 630 25.16 39.08 12.15
CA THR A 630 25.33 40.13 13.18
C THR A 630 25.40 39.48 14.56
N VAL A 631 26.49 39.69 15.29
CA VAL A 631 26.71 39.18 16.64
C VAL A 631 26.67 40.33 17.65
N TRP A 632 26.00 40.11 18.78
CA TRP A 632 25.98 41.03 19.92
C TRP A 632 26.87 40.49 21.03
N ALA A 633 27.92 41.21 21.39
CA ALA A 633 28.90 40.79 22.39
C ALA A 633 28.99 41.79 23.55
N ILE A 634 29.05 41.28 24.77
CA ILE A 634 29.25 42.09 25.99
C ILE A 634 30.62 41.75 26.54
N TRP A 635 31.55 42.68 26.41
CA TRP A 635 32.86 42.61 27.03
C TRP A 635 32.76 43.16 28.45
N ASP A 636 32.78 42.28 29.46
CA ASP A 636 32.89 42.65 30.87
C ASP A 636 33.72 41.59 31.63
N PRO A 637 35.05 41.69 31.61
CA PRO A 637 35.89 40.72 32.29
C PRO A 637 35.71 40.76 33.81
N ARG A 638 35.41 41.93 34.39
CA ARG A 638 35.34 42.10 35.85
C ARG A 638 34.13 41.38 36.44
N THR A 639 32.98 41.45 35.79
CA THR A 639 31.76 40.78 36.25
C THR A 639 31.79 39.27 35.96
N HIS A 640 32.36 38.84 34.83
CA HIS A 640 32.35 37.42 34.44
C HIS A 640 33.48 36.59 35.06
N GLY A 641 34.68 37.15 35.26
CA GLY A 641 35.85 36.43 35.75
C GLY A 641 36.66 37.17 36.82
N GLY A 642 36.07 38.18 37.45
CA GLY A 642 36.65 38.90 38.59
C GLY A 642 37.88 39.75 38.27
N SER A 643 38.69 40.00 39.30
CA SER A 643 39.86 40.88 39.19
C SER A 643 40.99 40.31 38.33
N GLN A 644 41.09 38.98 38.19
CA GLN A 644 42.05 38.31 37.31
C GLN A 644 41.66 38.50 35.84
N ALA A 645 40.41 38.23 35.47
CA ALA A 645 39.89 38.51 34.13
C ALA A 645 40.00 40.00 33.78
N GLY A 646 39.74 40.88 34.74
CA GLY A 646 39.98 42.33 34.59
C GLY A 646 41.42 42.68 34.17
N LYS A 647 42.43 41.96 34.66
CA LYS A 647 43.83 42.13 34.25
C LYS A 647 44.11 41.49 32.89
N ILE A 648 43.60 40.29 32.62
CA ILE A 648 43.80 39.58 31.34
C ILE A 648 43.16 40.35 30.17
N GLY A 649 41.94 40.86 30.36
CA GLY A 649 41.29 41.71 29.36
C GLY A 649 42.02 43.04 29.13
N ALA A 650 42.54 43.67 30.18
CA ALA A 650 43.38 44.87 30.04
C ALA A 650 44.71 44.59 29.31
N HIS A 651 45.33 43.43 29.56
CA HIS A 651 46.53 42.98 28.86
C HIS A 651 46.25 42.77 27.36
N LEU A 652 45.18 42.03 27.02
CA LEU A 652 44.80 41.76 25.63
C LEU A 652 44.52 43.05 24.85
N LEU A 653 43.83 44.02 25.47
CA LEU A 653 43.62 45.35 24.87
C LEU A 653 44.94 46.12 24.68
N GLY A 654 45.88 46.00 25.62
CA GLY A 654 47.22 46.56 25.53
C GLY A 654 48.06 45.98 24.39
N GLU A 655 48.11 44.64 24.28
CA GLU A 655 48.78 43.92 23.19
C GLU A 655 48.17 44.27 21.82
N TYR A 656 46.84 44.37 21.76
CA TYR A 656 46.09 44.75 20.58
C TYR A 656 46.47 46.16 20.06
N ILE A 657 46.41 47.20 20.91
CA ILE A 657 46.82 48.56 20.49
C ILE A 657 48.33 48.68 20.24
N SER A 658 49.13 47.78 20.82
CA SER A 658 50.58 47.65 20.57
C SER A 658 50.91 47.02 19.20
N GLY A 659 49.89 46.59 18.44
CA GLY A 659 50.04 46.00 17.11
C GLY A 659 50.49 44.53 17.14
N GLN A 660 50.29 43.81 18.24
CA GLN A 660 50.57 42.38 18.34
C GLN A 660 49.44 41.55 17.70
N ASN A 661 49.74 40.34 17.23
CA ASN A 661 48.72 39.42 16.71
C ASN A 661 47.98 38.76 17.88
N THR A 662 46.95 39.42 18.40
CA THR A 662 46.08 38.87 19.46
C THR A 662 44.98 37.96 18.88
N THR A 663 44.52 37.03 19.72
CA THR A 663 43.39 36.13 19.46
C THR A 663 42.36 36.25 20.58
N ILE A 664 41.15 35.76 20.32
CA ILE A 664 40.11 35.49 21.32
C ILE A 664 39.57 34.08 21.09
N THR A 665 39.25 33.35 22.16
CA THR A 665 38.61 32.03 22.05
C THR A 665 37.12 32.14 22.34
N ILE A 666 36.29 31.60 21.45
CA ILE A 666 34.85 31.45 21.64
C ILE A 666 34.57 30.03 22.12
N ARG A 667 33.96 29.90 23.30
CA ARG A 667 33.64 28.61 23.94
C ARG A 667 32.15 28.56 24.28
N PRO A 668 31.33 27.69 23.67
CA PRO A 668 29.96 27.44 24.11
C PRO A 668 29.94 26.84 25.52
N HIS A 669 28.75 26.73 26.12
CA HIS A 669 28.56 26.24 27.47
C HIS A 669 27.23 25.48 27.58
N VAL A 670 27.02 24.79 28.70
CA VAL A 670 25.81 23.96 28.98
C VAL A 670 24.47 24.72 29.02
N LYS A 671 24.46 26.02 28.66
CA LYS A 671 23.25 26.87 28.49
C LYS A 671 23.28 27.68 27.19
N SER A 672 24.14 27.33 26.22
CA SER A 672 24.31 28.06 24.96
C SER A 672 23.05 28.07 24.09
N LEU A 673 22.30 26.97 24.11
CA LEU A 673 21.02 26.78 23.42
C LEU A 673 19.98 26.35 24.47
N PRO A 674 19.27 27.30 25.13
CA PRO A 674 18.35 26.98 26.23
C PRO A 674 17.26 25.96 25.86
N SER A 675 16.80 25.98 24.62
CA SER A 675 15.80 25.05 24.06
C SER A 675 16.36 23.65 23.74
N LEU A 676 17.69 23.47 23.73
CA LEU A 676 18.37 22.18 23.53
C LEU A 676 19.57 22.02 24.49
N PRO A 677 19.32 21.67 25.78
CA PRO A 677 20.38 21.52 26.77
C PRO A 677 21.39 20.40 26.42
N LEU A 678 20.96 19.34 25.73
CA LEU A 678 21.84 18.25 25.29
C LEU A 678 22.76 18.65 24.12
N LEU A 679 22.28 19.51 23.21
CA LEU A 679 23.14 20.10 22.18
C LEU A 679 24.10 21.12 22.81
N SER A 680 23.66 21.86 23.83
CA SER A 680 24.54 22.73 24.64
C SER A 680 25.63 21.95 25.37
N ASP A 681 25.32 20.77 25.92
CA ASP A 681 26.29 19.86 26.56
C ASP A 681 27.36 19.41 25.55
N VAL A 682 26.95 18.86 24.40
CA VAL A 682 27.89 18.45 23.34
C VAL A 682 28.75 19.63 22.87
N LEU A 683 28.13 20.78 22.58
CA LEU A 683 28.85 21.99 22.12
C LEU A 683 29.75 22.63 23.18
N SER A 684 29.53 22.39 24.48
CA SER A 684 30.35 22.95 25.56
C SER A 684 31.81 22.46 25.56
N ASN A 685 32.09 21.37 24.84
CA ASN A 685 33.42 20.80 24.63
C ASN A 685 34.13 21.39 23.39
N PHE A 686 33.51 22.35 22.68
CA PHE A 686 34.08 22.95 21.47
C PHE A 686 34.71 24.33 21.72
N GLU A 687 35.76 24.66 20.98
CA GLU A 687 36.50 25.92 21.09
C GLU A 687 36.88 26.45 19.71
N LEU A 688 36.59 27.73 19.46
CA LEU A 688 36.93 28.41 18.22
C LEU A 688 37.81 29.63 18.51
N THR A 689 39.11 29.51 18.25
CA THR A 689 40.06 30.62 18.37
C THR A 689 40.02 31.48 17.12
N ILE A 690 39.70 32.77 17.28
CA ILE A 690 39.54 33.76 16.21
C ILE A 690 40.66 34.82 16.36
N PRO A 691 41.40 35.17 15.29
CA PRO A 691 42.33 36.29 15.32
C PRO A 691 41.58 37.62 15.40
N THR A 692 42.03 38.55 16.25
CA THR A 692 41.39 39.88 16.34
C THR A 692 41.59 40.69 15.05
N PRO A 693 40.64 41.56 14.64
CA PRO A 693 40.76 42.36 13.42
C PRO A 693 41.90 43.38 13.56
N ARG A 694 42.74 43.59 12.55
CA ARG A 694 43.90 44.51 12.70
C ARG A 694 43.48 45.98 12.81
N LEU A 695 44.32 46.77 13.50
CA LEU A 695 44.26 48.23 13.51
C LEU A 695 44.33 48.78 12.07
N GLY A 696 43.62 49.86 11.78
CA GLY A 696 43.67 50.58 10.49
C GLY A 696 42.65 50.14 9.42
N GLY A 697 41.91 49.03 9.63
CA GLY A 697 40.82 48.63 8.75
C GLY A 697 41.09 47.35 7.96
N ILE A 698 40.16 47.03 7.05
CA ILE A 698 40.05 45.72 6.38
C ILE A 698 40.31 45.80 4.86
N ASP A 699 40.31 47.02 4.30
CA ASP A 699 40.23 47.27 2.86
C ASP A 699 41.48 47.95 2.25
N GLU A 700 42.66 47.84 2.88
CA GLU A 700 43.95 48.34 2.32
C GLU A 700 44.95 47.20 2.02
N PRO A 701 44.97 46.68 0.78
CA PRO A 701 46.17 46.15 0.17
C PRO A 701 47.15 47.29 -0.22
N ASP A 702 48.42 46.94 -0.42
CA ASP A 702 49.48 47.79 -1.02
C ASP A 702 49.89 49.08 -0.28
N GLY A 703 49.94 49.02 1.06
CA GLY A 703 50.68 49.97 1.90
C GLY A 703 51.88 49.32 2.62
N ASN A 704 53.12 49.68 2.30
CA ASN A 704 54.34 49.07 2.90
C ASN A 704 54.62 49.52 4.36
N THR A 705 53.61 50.04 5.07
CA THR A 705 53.67 50.41 6.49
C THR A 705 52.39 49.95 7.15
N SER A 706 52.47 48.89 7.96
CA SER A 706 51.32 48.41 8.74
C SER A 706 50.80 49.53 9.67
N PRO A 707 49.48 49.78 9.75
CA PRO A 707 48.90 50.79 10.64
C PRO A 707 49.29 50.59 12.11
N ARG A 708 49.38 51.70 12.86
CA ARG A 708 49.82 51.71 14.26
C ARG A 708 49.05 52.78 15.04
N PHE A 709 48.76 52.50 16.32
CA PHE A 709 48.13 53.46 17.22
C PHE A 709 48.93 54.78 17.35
N ILE A 710 50.27 54.69 17.38
CA ILE A 710 51.16 55.85 17.25
C ILE A 710 51.88 55.75 15.91
N GLU A 711 51.61 56.70 15.01
CA GLU A 711 52.26 56.78 13.70
C GLU A 711 53.65 57.44 13.80
N SER A 712 53.70 58.62 14.44
CA SER A 712 54.90 59.43 14.57
C SER A 712 54.86 60.29 15.84
N ALA A 713 56.00 60.89 16.18
CA ALA A 713 56.14 61.81 17.30
C ALA A 713 57.01 63.01 16.91
N THR A 714 56.82 64.14 17.58
CA THR A 714 57.71 65.30 17.52
C THR A 714 58.25 65.60 18.90
N ILE A 715 59.58 65.62 19.04
CA ILE A 715 60.27 66.00 20.28
C ILE A 715 60.74 67.45 20.12
N HIS A 716 60.28 68.32 21.02
CA HIS A 716 60.63 69.74 21.07
C HIS A 716 61.66 69.97 22.19
N VAL A 717 62.91 70.18 21.80
CA VAL A 717 64.06 70.17 22.73
C VAL A 717 64.07 71.39 23.65
N LEU A 718 63.66 72.57 23.16
CA LEU A 718 63.68 73.80 23.96
C LEU A 718 62.56 73.84 25.02
N SER A 719 61.37 73.32 24.70
CA SER A 719 60.25 73.26 25.65
C SER A 719 60.25 71.99 26.52
N SER A 720 61.11 71.01 26.24
CA SER A 720 61.09 69.67 26.87
C SER A 720 59.70 69.03 26.82
N THR A 721 59.14 68.96 25.62
CA THR A 721 57.80 68.37 25.37
C THR A 721 57.80 67.47 24.15
N ALA A 722 56.93 66.48 24.11
CA ALA A 722 56.64 65.68 22.93
C ALA A 722 55.17 65.78 22.52
N ASP A 723 54.89 65.79 21.22
CA ASP A 723 53.56 65.51 20.67
C ASP A 723 53.59 64.24 19.80
N PHE A 724 52.42 63.64 19.61
CA PHE A 724 52.24 62.37 18.93
C PHE A 724 51.11 62.46 17.91
N VAL A 725 51.30 61.86 16.74
CA VAL A 725 50.22 61.63 15.77
C VAL A 725 49.64 60.25 16.05
N ILE A 726 48.43 60.24 16.60
CA ILE A 726 47.70 59.04 17.01
C ILE A 726 46.64 58.70 15.94
N ASP A 727 46.61 57.43 15.55
CA ASP A 727 45.54 56.87 14.71
C ASP A 727 44.59 56.04 15.58
N ASN A 728 43.28 56.30 15.45
CA ASN A 728 42.27 55.69 16.32
C ASN A 728 41.61 54.48 15.63
N PRO A 729 41.81 53.25 16.13
CA PRO A 729 41.19 52.06 15.54
C PRO A 729 39.66 52.05 15.67
N LEU A 730 39.08 52.84 16.58
CA LEU A 730 37.63 52.98 16.72
C LEU A 730 37.11 53.98 15.68
N ARG A 731 36.67 53.45 14.54
CA ARG A 731 36.20 54.25 13.40
C ARG A 731 35.10 55.26 13.76
N ASN A 732 34.27 54.97 14.76
CA ASN A 732 33.11 55.79 15.13
C ASN A 732 33.20 56.50 16.50
N ASN A 733 34.09 56.08 17.40
CA ASN A 733 34.06 56.47 18.81
C ASN A 733 35.39 57.15 19.20
N ALA A 734 35.32 58.23 19.98
CA ALA A 734 36.51 58.88 20.52
C ALA A 734 37.12 58.03 21.65
N ILE A 735 38.44 58.07 21.80
CA ILE A 735 39.15 57.52 22.97
C ILE A 735 39.59 58.70 23.84
N THR A 736 39.12 58.78 25.07
CA THR A 736 39.64 59.74 26.05
C THR A 736 40.85 59.13 26.75
N ILE A 737 42.03 59.71 26.58
CA ILE A 737 43.16 59.42 27.47
C ILE A 737 42.93 60.23 28.75
N LYS A 738 42.95 59.56 29.91
CA LYS A 738 42.74 60.19 31.24
C LYS A 738 44.06 60.40 31.98
N LYS A 739 44.98 59.44 31.87
CA LYS A 739 46.32 59.52 32.46
C LYS A 739 47.32 58.73 31.61
N ILE A 740 48.53 59.25 31.48
CA ILE A 740 49.70 58.61 30.87
C ILE A 740 50.83 58.56 31.89
N ASN A 741 51.46 57.39 32.03
CA ASN A 741 52.79 57.23 32.60
C ASN A 741 53.64 56.44 31.58
N GLY A 742 54.42 57.16 30.76
CA GLY A 742 55.16 56.61 29.63
C GLY A 742 56.68 56.77 29.77
N THR A 743 57.42 55.84 29.17
CA THR A 743 58.88 55.87 29.05
C THR A 743 59.28 55.65 27.61
N ALA A 744 60.13 56.53 27.09
CA ALA A 744 60.75 56.43 25.77
C ALA A 744 62.12 55.76 25.87
N LYS A 745 62.45 54.84 24.96
CA LYS A 745 63.70 54.06 24.96
C LYS A 745 64.42 54.09 23.61
N TYR A 746 65.75 54.09 23.66
CA TYR A 746 66.65 54.03 22.51
C TYR A 746 67.81 53.07 22.79
N ASN A 747 68.01 52.08 21.92
CA ASN A 747 69.01 51.01 22.09
C ASN A 747 68.99 50.32 23.48
N GLY A 748 67.82 50.25 24.12
CA GLY A 748 67.63 49.66 25.46
C GLY A 748 67.84 50.62 26.63
N SER A 749 68.37 51.82 26.42
CA SER A 749 68.46 52.88 27.43
C SER A 749 67.21 53.77 27.42
N ASP A 750 66.78 54.24 28.59
CA ASP A 750 65.72 55.25 28.69
C ASP A 750 66.20 56.60 28.13
N LEU A 751 65.36 57.24 27.32
CA LEU A 751 65.55 58.61 26.81
C LEU A 751 64.89 59.67 27.70
N GLY A 752 63.80 59.31 28.38
CA GLY A 752 62.97 60.24 29.14
C GLY A 752 61.58 59.67 29.40
N THR A 753 60.85 60.29 30.32
CA THR A 753 59.52 59.86 30.77
C THR A 753 58.46 60.95 30.55
N ILE A 754 57.20 60.54 30.46
CA ILE A 754 56.03 61.40 30.30
C ILE A 754 55.02 61.02 31.36
N LEU A 755 54.83 61.89 32.35
CA LEU A 755 53.75 61.81 33.33
C LEU A 755 52.72 62.90 33.04
N TYR A 756 51.50 62.51 32.70
CA TYR A 756 50.44 63.45 32.32
C TYR A 756 49.09 62.97 32.84
N GLU A 757 48.46 63.75 33.71
CA GLU A 757 47.20 63.39 34.40
C GLU A 757 45.99 64.22 33.94
N TRP A 758 46.14 65.02 32.89
CA TRP A 758 45.07 65.83 32.32
C TRP A 758 44.39 65.10 31.16
N PRO A 759 43.05 65.04 31.10
CA PRO A 759 42.35 64.27 30.09
C PRO A 759 42.35 64.96 28.72
N PHE A 760 42.54 64.21 27.65
CA PHE A 760 42.37 64.67 26.27
C PHE A 760 41.72 63.60 25.38
N ASN A 761 41.07 64.03 24.30
CA ASN A 761 40.34 63.15 23.38
C ASN A 761 41.13 62.89 22.10
N ILE A 762 41.20 61.62 21.72
CA ILE A 762 41.57 61.15 20.40
C ILE A 762 40.27 61.04 19.59
N LEU A 763 40.21 61.70 18.43
CA LEU A 763 39.04 61.74 17.56
C LEU A 763 38.72 60.33 16.99
N PRO A 764 37.46 60.01 16.67
CA PRO A 764 37.09 58.80 15.92
C PRO A 764 37.90 58.65 14.63
N GLY A 765 38.34 57.43 14.29
CA GLY A 765 39.20 57.21 13.11
C GLY A 765 38.64 57.73 11.78
N LYS A 766 37.30 57.79 11.61
CA LYS A 766 36.65 58.42 10.44
C LYS A 766 36.87 59.93 10.28
N GLN A 767 37.35 60.61 11.32
CA GLN A 767 37.70 62.03 11.31
C GLN A 767 39.20 62.25 11.04
N GLY A 768 39.97 61.17 10.84
CA GLY A 768 41.41 61.20 10.64
C GLY A 768 42.20 61.12 11.94
N LYS A 769 43.51 61.37 11.80
CA LYS A 769 44.51 61.24 12.87
C LYS A 769 44.44 62.41 13.84
N THR A 770 44.70 62.16 15.12
CA THR A 770 44.73 63.19 16.16
C THR A 770 46.16 63.54 16.52
N LEU A 771 46.49 64.84 16.50
CA LEU A 771 47.70 65.35 17.14
C LEU A 771 47.42 65.55 18.65
N THR A 772 48.25 64.98 19.52
CA THR A 772 48.11 65.19 20.98
C THR A 772 48.40 66.64 21.39
N PRO A 773 47.95 67.09 22.58
CA PRO A 773 48.63 68.21 23.23
C PRO A 773 50.14 67.92 23.38
N LYS A 774 50.94 68.98 23.53
CA LYS A 774 52.35 68.86 23.89
C LYS A 774 52.47 68.33 25.32
N LEU A 775 52.87 67.07 25.45
CA LEU A 775 53.07 66.39 26.73
C LEU A 775 54.46 66.74 27.28
N PRO A 776 54.61 67.01 28.60
CA PRO A 776 55.91 67.27 29.21
C PRO A 776 56.80 66.02 29.19
N VAL A 777 58.10 66.20 28.94
CA VAL A 777 59.12 65.14 28.97
C VAL A 777 60.12 65.47 30.07
N ASP A 778 60.27 64.56 31.03
CA ASP A 778 61.40 64.56 31.95
C ASP A 778 62.55 63.75 31.33
N TRP A 779 63.75 64.33 31.32
CA TRP A 779 64.96 63.73 30.75
C TRP A 779 65.73 62.86 31.75
N GLY A 780 65.36 62.89 33.03
CA GLY A 780 66.01 62.18 34.12
C GLY A 780 67.34 62.82 34.57
N PRO A 781 67.84 62.44 35.77
CA PRO A 781 69.10 62.97 36.30
C PRO A 781 70.33 62.42 35.56
N ASP A 782 70.30 61.15 35.14
CA ASP A 782 71.36 60.50 34.37
C ASP A 782 71.24 60.87 32.89
N ASN A 783 71.84 62.00 32.54
CA ASN A 783 71.59 62.86 31.38
C ASN A 783 72.00 62.28 29.98
N VAL A 784 71.79 60.99 29.76
CA VAL A 784 72.09 60.28 28.50
C VAL A 784 71.04 60.61 27.44
N GLY A 785 69.76 60.63 27.81
CA GLY A 785 68.62 60.80 26.90
C GLY A 785 68.63 62.13 26.13
N TYR A 786 68.66 63.25 26.85
CA TYR A 786 68.77 64.59 26.24
C TYR A 786 70.04 64.74 25.40
N GLY A 787 71.15 64.10 25.80
CA GLY A 787 72.39 64.05 25.01
C GLY A 787 72.27 63.29 23.68
N VAL A 788 71.45 62.24 23.62
CA VAL A 788 71.12 61.52 22.36
C VAL A 788 70.16 62.33 21.50
N VAL A 789 69.08 62.85 22.08
CA VAL A 789 68.08 63.67 21.37
C VAL A 789 68.74 64.92 20.77
N LYS A 790 69.58 65.64 21.52
CA LYS A 790 70.31 66.82 21.02
C LYS A 790 71.24 66.51 19.84
N LYS A 791 71.80 65.30 19.76
CA LYS A 791 72.60 64.85 18.59
C LYS A 791 71.73 64.53 17.37
N ALA A 792 70.43 64.30 17.55
CA ALA A 792 69.46 64.02 16.50
C ALA A 792 68.65 65.27 16.05
N LEU A 793 68.98 66.48 16.54
CA LEU A 793 68.35 67.74 16.13
C LEU A 793 68.26 67.90 14.61
N ARG A 794 67.08 68.27 14.11
CA ARG A 794 66.71 68.33 12.67
C ARG A 794 66.74 66.99 11.93
N GLY A 795 66.90 65.88 12.64
CA GLY A 795 66.79 64.51 12.13
C GLY A 795 65.59 63.76 12.71
N GLN A 796 65.61 62.44 12.53
CA GLN A 796 64.61 61.52 13.06
C GLN A 796 65.29 60.42 13.89
N LEU A 797 64.79 60.20 15.10
CA LEU A 797 65.24 59.18 16.04
C LEU A 797 64.25 58.01 16.05
N LYS A 798 64.73 56.77 16.06
CA LYS A 798 63.89 55.55 16.17
C LYS A 798 63.74 55.16 17.63
N VAL A 799 62.56 55.41 18.19
CA VAL A 799 62.29 55.34 19.64
C VAL A 799 61.25 54.26 19.93
N HIS A 800 61.50 53.39 20.90
CA HIS A 800 60.46 52.52 21.46
C HIS A 800 59.72 53.27 22.57
N ALA A 801 58.41 53.08 22.67
CA ALA A 801 57.58 53.68 23.70
C ALA A 801 56.85 52.59 24.48
N GLU A 802 57.00 52.62 25.80
CA GLU A 802 56.22 51.83 26.75
C GLU A 802 55.37 52.80 27.57
N ALA A 803 54.10 52.50 27.84
CA ALA A 803 53.25 53.37 28.64
C ALA A 803 52.14 52.65 29.37
N LEU A 804 51.96 52.96 30.66
CA LEU A 804 50.76 52.66 31.41
C LEU A 804 49.75 53.79 31.19
N CYS A 805 48.64 53.49 30.52
CA CYS A 805 47.64 54.48 30.10
C CYS A 805 46.28 54.14 30.69
N MET A 806 45.70 55.08 31.43
CA MET A 806 44.28 55.03 31.79
C MET A 806 43.48 55.63 30.64
N ILE A 807 42.71 54.81 29.95
CA ILE A 807 41.84 55.21 28.85
C ILE A 807 40.37 55.15 29.24
N GLY A 808 39.51 55.83 28.47
CA GLY A 808 38.07 55.68 28.53
C GLY A 808 37.43 55.78 27.15
N ILE A 809 36.29 55.12 27.01
CA ILE A 809 35.43 55.14 25.82
C ILE A 809 34.00 55.29 26.35
N GLY A 810 33.38 56.45 26.15
CA GLY A 810 32.13 56.78 26.84
C GLY A 810 32.28 56.67 28.35
N ASN A 811 31.44 55.83 28.99
CA ASN A 811 31.53 55.57 30.43
C ASN A 811 32.60 54.53 30.80
N PHE A 812 32.95 53.64 29.87
CA PHE A 812 33.93 52.58 30.11
C PHE A 812 35.31 53.16 30.39
N SER A 813 36.05 52.56 31.33
CA SER A 813 37.43 52.95 31.62
C SER A 813 38.29 51.76 32.00
N VAL A 814 39.50 51.69 31.44
CA VAL A 814 40.48 50.65 31.72
C VAL A 814 41.87 51.27 31.78
N GLU A 815 42.70 50.77 32.69
CA GLU A 815 44.14 51.00 32.70
C GLU A 815 44.80 49.84 31.94
N LEU A 816 45.57 50.15 30.90
CA LEU A 816 46.25 49.17 30.06
C LEU A 816 47.72 49.54 29.86
N PHE A 817 48.52 48.57 29.43
CA PHE A 817 49.93 48.75 29.11
C PHE A 817 50.16 48.69 27.60
N TYR A 818 50.69 49.77 27.04
CA TYR A 818 51.16 49.86 25.66
C TYR A 818 52.66 49.55 25.61
N ASN A 819 53.10 48.74 24.66
CA ASN A 819 54.51 48.46 24.39
C ASN A 819 54.75 48.43 22.87
N GLY A 820 55.39 49.47 22.33
CA GLY A 820 55.61 49.65 20.91
C GLY A 820 56.46 48.54 20.26
N SER A 821 55.77 47.55 19.69
CA SER A 821 56.34 46.37 18.99
C SER A 821 57.31 46.68 17.85
N ARG A 822 57.30 47.92 17.35
CA ARG A 822 58.23 48.48 16.36
C ARG A 822 58.57 49.91 16.77
N PRO A 823 59.81 50.39 16.56
CA PRO A 823 60.18 51.75 16.92
C PRO A 823 59.36 52.77 16.12
N ILE A 824 59.01 53.87 16.79
CA ILE A 824 58.32 55.05 16.27
C ILE A 824 59.38 56.00 15.70
N GLY A 825 59.07 56.66 14.57
CA GLY A 825 59.93 57.68 13.99
C GLY A 825 59.69 59.04 14.63
N ALA A 826 60.47 59.40 15.65
CA ALA A 826 60.37 60.67 16.36
C ALA A 826 61.22 61.74 15.68
N HIS A 827 60.61 62.81 15.16
CA HIS A 827 61.34 63.98 14.64
C HIS A 827 61.84 64.86 15.78
N VAL A 828 63.05 65.40 15.70
CA VAL A 828 63.62 66.24 16.76
C VAL A 828 63.70 67.71 16.30
N GLY A 829 62.78 68.52 16.81
CA GLY A 829 62.71 69.97 16.60
C GLY A 829 63.36 70.77 17.73
N PHE A 830 63.38 72.09 17.54
CA PHE A 830 63.72 73.05 18.60
C PHE A 830 62.46 73.36 19.43
#